data_AF-A0A519UQJ8-F1
#
_entry.id   AF-A0A519UQJ8-F1
#
_cell.length_a   1.000
_cell.length_b   1.000
_cell.length_c   1.000
_cell.angle_alpha   90.00
_cell.angle_beta   90.00
_cell.angle_gamma   90.00
#
_symmetry.space_group_name_H-M   'P 1'
#
loop_
_entity.id
_entity.type
_entity.pdbx_description
1 polymer ?
#
loop_
_entity_poly.entity_id
_entity_poly.type
_entity_poly.pdbx_seq_one_letter_code
_entity_poly.pdbx_strand_id
1 'polypeptide(L)'
;MNYKKVNNLMGWLCFFIATISYTLTLEPTVSFWDCGEFIASALKMQVVHQPGAPLFLMIERFFSLFAFGDNTKVAYFMNLGSAIASGATILFLFWTITALAKKLIAKTEAELNTGKLIAIMGAGAVGALAYTFSDSFWFSAVEAEVYALSSLFTAIVFWAILKWEAVADDPQSDKWLLFIAYIMGLSIGIHLLNLLTIPAIAFVYYFRKVKNPTNKGVFKTFLVGVLILAIIQYGIIQYLVSLGAHFDLFFVNTLGLGFGSGVIAFAIILIASLVFGIRYSIKKQHRVLNLALLSVVLVIFGYTSFAMIIIRAQAKPNLNNSNPDNAFSFLSYLNREQYGDRPLLFGPNYNSIPLYKEDGSRPITKEKGKVYRKGESKYEVAGLRTKDVYAQNAGFPDSLRRLQKEVLFPRMYSDDSRHVNYYQDMMNLSDTDFPSFFTNFGFFLKYQTGLMYMRYFMWNFAGRQNDLHGQGSLYEGQWLSGVKPIDALLLGDQSNLPPTIKESNAYNRYFFLPLIIGLIGAFWHFKKNQKDAGIVGLLFFFTGLAIVIYLNQKPLEPRERDYAYVGSFYAFAIWIGIGVLAITDWLSKKVQAKQAAILATAACILAAPVLMAAQGWDDHDRSEKWLARDVAINYLESCAPNAILFTYGDNDTYPLWYAQEVENIRPDVRLVNLSLFDTDWYIDNLQRKVHESEALPLSMKPAQYVSGVRDVMYFQDYKIAEPVELKQIVDLLLSDDDEDKMALSNNTKVNFTPTLNFKLSVNPSEAIKNGAVPAADSARIATEVVWKFNKNYITKGNLALLDILAHNNWKRPVYFCTTVPSDQYIGLDNYLYNEGMAYRLMPYKVSAQEDETNRLNTAPMYENVMNKFKWGNIKSAKYLDLQSQDDLSIFNNLFTDLARALILEGKTVEAKKVMERREQVIPDKLYSMRTLMSVPNIIENLYLLGETEKANAQIRKAADFVRKEVNYLADVSKSKNTLVGGQNVQIALIYGLDHMKKIAEEHKQTKIAKELDDTFGALYDRFSQYFGPRPQ
;
A
#
# COMPACT_ATOMS: atom_id res chain seq x y z
N MET A 1 -17.75 42.66 17.62
CA MET A 1 -17.61 41.71 16.48
C MET A 1 -18.38 40.44 16.82
N ASN A 2 -19.19 39.90 15.90
CA ASN A 2 -19.98 38.69 16.13
C ASN A 2 -19.10 37.44 15.96
N TYR A 3 -18.84 36.70 17.06
CA TYR A 3 -18.01 35.49 17.06
C TYR A 3 -18.45 34.47 16.00
N LYS A 4 -19.76 34.18 15.92
CA LYS A 4 -20.29 33.17 14.97
C LYS A 4 -19.97 33.54 13.53
N LYS A 5 -20.14 34.81 13.17
CA LYS A 5 -19.85 35.31 11.81
C LYS A 5 -18.36 35.19 11.48
N VAL A 6 -17.49 35.64 12.37
CA VAL A 6 -16.03 35.58 12.17
C VAL A 6 -15.53 34.15 12.12
N ASN A 7 -15.99 33.30 13.05
CA ASN A 7 -15.63 31.88 13.11
C ASN A 7 -16.01 31.12 11.84
N ASN A 8 -17.19 31.39 11.28
CA ASN A 8 -17.62 30.73 10.06
C ASN A 8 -16.81 31.22 8.85
N LEU A 9 -16.58 32.52 8.72
CA LEU A 9 -15.78 33.08 7.62
C LEU A 9 -14.32 32.58 7.65
N MET A 10 -13.69 32.57 8.83
CA MET A 10 -12.32 32.09 8.99
C MET A 10 -12.20 30.59 8.72
N GLY A 11 -13.20 29.79 9.12
CA GLY A 11 -13.24 28.37 8.78
C GLY A 11 -13.27 28.16 7.26
N TRP A 12 -14.18 28.85 6.56
CA TRP A 12 -14.25 28.79 5.10
C TRP A 12 -12.99 29.33 4.42
N LEU A 13 -12.32 30.34 4.99
CA LEU A 13 -11.03 30.79 4.49
C LEU A 13 -9.98 29.67 4.58
N CYS A 14 -9.88 28.97 5.71
CA CYS A 14 -8.98 27.80 5.83
C CYS A 14 -9.35 26.68 4.85
N PHE A 15 -10.65 26.43 4.62
CA PHE A 15 -11.13 25.50 3.59
C PHE A 15 -10.60 25.86 2.20
N PHE A 16 -10.74 27.14 1.79
CA PHE A 16 -10.29 27.58 0.47
C PHE A 16 -8.76 27.55 0.35
N ILE A 17 -8.02 27.97 1.38
CA ILE A 17 -6.55 27.86 1.37
C ILE A 17 -6.12 26.42 1.15
N ALA A 18 -6.65 25.48 1.95
CA ALA A 18 -6.31 24.07 1.84
C ALA A 18 -6.71 23.48 0.47
N THR A 19 -7.95 23.69 0.04
CA THR A 19 -8.46 23.16 -1.23
C THR A 19 -7.66 23.71 -2.41
N ILE A 20 -7.32 25.00 -2.42
CA ILE A 20 -6.50 25.61 -3.47
C ILE A 20 -5.09 25.02 -3.45
N SER A 21 -4.45 24.91 -2.28
CA SER A 21 -3.13 24.29 -2.17
C SER A 21 -3.13 22.87 -2.74
N TYR A 22 -4.07 22.02 -2.33
CA TYR A 22 -4.19 20.65 -2.84
C TYR A 22 -4.51 20.61 -4.33
N THR A 23 -5.36 21.51 -4.83
CA THR A 23 -5.68 21.57 -6.27
C THR A 23 -4.49 22.00 -7.12
N LEU A 24 -3.63 22.90 -6.60
CA LEU A 24 -2.43 23.33 -7.30
C LEU A 24 -1.36 22.23 -7.35
N THR A 25 -1.38 21.30 -6.41
CA THR A 25 -0.37 20.26 -6.27
C THR A 25 -0.86 18.86 -6.60
N LEU A 26 -2.14 18.69 -7.01
CA LEU A 26 -2.70 17.36 -7.25
C LEU A 26 -2.11 16.67 -8.48
N GLU A 27 -2.10 15.34 -8.43
CA GLU A 27 -1.66 14.54 -9.56
C GLU A 27 -2.70 14.67 -10.69
N PRO A 28 -2.32 15.03 -11.93
CA PRO A 28 -3.30 15.28 -13.00
C PRO A 28 -3.98 13.99 -13.50
N THR A 29 -3.36 12.83 -13.24
CA THR A 29 -3.83 11.52 -13.69
C THR A 29 -3.81 10.49 -12.55
N VAL A 30 -3.79 9.20 -12.89
CA VAL A 30 -3.71 8.11 -11.93
C VAL A 30 -2.34 8.07 -11.25
N SER A 31 -2.33 7.89 -9.93
CA SER A 31 -1.13 7.59 -9.14
C SER A 31 -0.84 6.09 -9.11
N PHE A 32 0.40 5.70 -8.79
CA PHE A 32 0.72 4.30 -8.46
C PHE A 32 -0.08 3.80 -7.24
N TRP A 33 -0.02 2.49 -6.96
CA TRP A 33 -0.84 1.82 -5.95
C TRP A 33 -2.35 1.86 -6.27
N ASP A 34 -3.18 1.89 -5.22
CA ASP A 34 -4.60 1.54 -5.25
C ASP A 34 -5.45 2.52 -6.07
N CYS A 35 -4.96 3.74 -6.32
CA CYS A 35 -5.66 4.80 -7.06
C CYS A 35 -6.19 4.35 -8.43
N GLY A 36 -5.43 3.55 -9.20
CA GLY A 36 -5.88 3.07 -10.51
C GLY A 36 -7.09 2.17 -10.44
N GLU A 37 -7.15 1.29 -9.43
CA GLU A 37 -8.29 0.44 -9.18
C GLU A 37 -9.50 1.26 -8.68
N PHE A 38 -9.26 2.19 -7.75
CA PHE A 38 -10.31 3.06 -7.20
C PHE A 38 -10.98 3.92 -8.27
N ILE A 39 -10.20 4.58 -9.12
CA ILE A 39 -10.72 5.43 -10.20
C ILE A 39 -11.49 4.59 -11.22
N ALA A 40 -10.92 3.46 -11.67
CA ALA A 40 -11.56 2.53 -12.60
C ALA A 40 -12.88 1.97 -12.03
N SER A 41 -12.88 1.63 -10.75
CA SER A 41 -14.04 1.07 -10.08
C SER A 41 -15.10 2.13 -9.78
N ALA A 42 -14.72 3.35 -9.43
CA ALA A 42 -15.67 4.44 -9.18
C ALA A 42 -16.41 4.80 -10.47
N LEU A 43 -15.69 4.97 -11.59
CA LEU A 43 -16.29 5.34 -12.87
C LEU A 43 -17.37 4.36 -13.34
N LYS A 44 -17.12 3.06 -13.20
CA LYS A 44 -18.00 1.98 -13.68
C LYS A 44 -18.80 1.27 -12.57
N MET A 45 -18.74 1.79 -11.34
CA MET A 45 -19.34 1.18 -10.15
C MET A 45 -18.95 -0.31 -10.01
N GLN A 46 -17.65 -0.59 -9.99
CA GLN A 46 -17.11 -1.95 -9.91
C GLN A 46 -16.75 -2.34 -8.47
N VAL A 47 -16.19 -3.55 -8.27
CA VAL A 47 -15.82 -4.05 -6.93
C VAL A 47 -14.29 -4.03 -6.78
N VAL A 48 -13.81 -3.12 -5.92
CA VAL A 48 -12.40 -2.98 -5.53
C VAL A 48 -11.95 -4.09 -4.57
N HIS A 49 -10.66 -4.15 -4.27
CA HIS A 49 -10.12 -5.06 -3.26
C HIS A 49 -10.78 -4.90 -1.88
N GLN A 50 -10.73 -5.97 -1.09
CA GLN A 50 -11.42 -6.07 0.19
C GLN A 50 -10.83 -5.19 1.32
N PRO A 51 -11.67 -4.65 2.23
CA PRO A 51 -13.10 -4.93 2.40
C PRO A 51 -14.00 -4.03 1.53
N GLY A 52 -13.44 -3.30 0.56
CA GLY A 52 -14.16 -2.39 -0.30
C GLY A 52 -14.47 -1.02 0.31
N ALA A 53 -14.87 -0.08 -0.56
CA ALA A 53 -15.18 1.30 -0.20
C ALA A 53 -16.39 1.84 -0.98
N PRO A 54 -17.58 1.21 -0.86
CA PRO A 54 -18.71 1.49 -1.75
C PRO A 54 -19.22 2.94 -1.72
N LEU A 55 -19.21 3.60 -0.56
CA LEU A 55 -19.61 4.98 -0.44
C LEU A 55 -18.58 5.93 -1.04
N PHE A 56 -17.28 5.62 -0.86
CA PHE A 56 -16.20 6.34 -1.55
C PHE A 56 -16.40 6.28 -3.07
N LEU A 57 -16.63 5.08 -3.62
CA LEU A 57 -16.85 4.90 -5.06
C LEU A 57 -18.06 5.68 -5.57
N MET A 58 -19.16 5.73 -4.81
CA MET A 58 -20.34 6.51 -5.19
C MET A 58 -20.08 8.03 -5.18
N ILE A 59 -19.27 8.53 -4.24
CA ILE A 59 -18.90 9.95 -4.17
C ILE A 59 -17.94 10.30 -5.31
N GLU A 60 -16.92 9.49 -5.57
CA GLU A 60 -15.98 9.73 -6.66
C GLU A 60 -16.63 9.57 -8.04
N ARG A 61 -17.63 8.68 -8.16
CA ARG A 61 -18.47 8.61 -9.36
C ARG A 61 -19.15 9.95 -9.65
N PHE A 62 -19.62 10.68 -8.63
CA PHE A 62 -20.18 12.01 -8.82
C PHE A 62 -19.13 12.99 -9.36
N PHE A 63 -17.91 12.97 -8.83
CA PHE A 63 -16.82 13.83 -9.31
C PHE A 63 -16.42 13.53 -10.77
N SER A 64 -16.48 12.27 -11.18
CA SER A 64 -16.22 11.89 -12.58
C SER A 64 -17.13 12.58 -13.60
N LEU A 65 -18.33 13.03 -13.19
CA LEU A 65 -19.27 13.71 -14.09
C LEU A 65 -18.75 15.07 -14.56
N PHE A 66 -17.86 15.70 -13.80
CA PHE A 66 -17.23 16.97 -14.18
C PHE A 66 -16.16 16.81 -15.26
N ALA A 67 -15.84 15.59 -15.68
CA ALA A 67 -15.03 15.34 -16.86
C ALA A 67 -15.77 15.70 -18.18
N PHE A 68 -17.08 15.94 -18.14
CA PHE A 68 -17.91 16.34 -19.29
C PHE A 68 -17.75 15.44 -20.53
N GLY A 69 -17.55 14.14 -20.31
CA GLY A 69 -17.35 13.13 -21.38
C GLY A 69 -15.90 12.97 -21.86
N ASP A 70 -14.96 13.77 -21.36
CA ASP A 70 -13.53 13.61 -21.64
C ASP A 70 -12.88 12.65 -20.64
N ASN A 71 -12.73 11.39 -21.04
CA ASN A 71 -12.22 10.33 -20.16
C ASN A 71 -10.82 10.62 -19.61
N THR A 72 -9.97 11.40 -20.29
CA THR A 72 -8.62 11.71 -19.81
C THR A 72 -8.63 12.68 -18.62
N LYS A 73 -9.78 13.31 -18.31
CA LYS A 73 -9.96 14.21 -17.16
C LYS A 73 -10.64 13.55 -15.97
N VAL A 74 -11.07 12.29 -16.08
CA VAL A 74 -11.76 11.58 -14.99
C VAL A 74 -10.89 11.51 -13.74
N ALA A 75 -9.63 11.11 -13.88
CA ALA A 75 -8.69 11.04 -12.76
C ALA A 75 -8.49 12.41 -12.09
N TYR A 76 -8.27 13.47 -12.87
CA TYR A 76 -8.15 14.84 -12.35
C TYR A 76 -9.32 15.25 -11.46
N PHE A 77 -10.56 15.03 -11.92
CA PHE A 77 -11.74 15.44 -11.15
C PHE A 77 -12.00 14.57 -9.92
N MET A 78 -11.62 13.29 -9.94
CA MET A 78 -11.66 12.46 -8.73
C MET A 78 -10.56 12.87 -7.72
N ASN A 79 -9.35 13.17 -8.18
CA ASN A 79 -8.30 13.74 -7.33
C ASN A 79 -8.73 15.10 -6.74
N LEU A 80 -9.47 15.91 -7.51
CA LEU A 80 -10.12 17.14 -7.00
C LEU A 80 -11.18 16.83 -5.93
N GLY A 81 -11.91 15.73 -6.06
CA GLY A 81 -12.83 15.21 -5.05
C GLY A 81 -12.12 14.98 -3.70
N SER A 82 -10.98 14.28 -3.73
CA SER A 82 -10.09 14.14 -2.56
C SER A 82 -9.60 15.48 -2.02
N ALA A 83 -9.15 16.39 -2.88
CA ALA A 83 -8.67 17.72 -2.48
C ALA A 83 -9.75 18.53 -1.74
N ILE A 84 -10.99 18.51 -2.24
CA ILE A 84 -12.15 19.17 -1.63
C ILE A 84 -12.52 18.51 -0.29
N ALA A 85 -12.53 17.18 -0.22
CA ALA A 85 -12.79 16.43 1.00
C ALA A 85 -11.75 16.74 2.10
N SER A 86 -10.47 16.81 1.72
CA SER A 86 -9.38 17.20 2.60
C SER A 86 -9.49 18.68 3.02
N GLY A 87 -9.84 19.59 2.12
CA GLY A 87 -10.15 20.98 2.48
C GLY A 87 -11.30 21.09 3.49
N ALA A 88 -12.35 20.26 3.34
CA ALA A 88 -13.44 20.17 4.30
C ALA A 88 -12.99 19.59 5.65
N THR A 89 -12.02 18.67 5.67
CA THR A 89 -11.38 18.19 6.91
C THR A 89 -10.76 19.36 7.67
N ILE A 90 -10.07 20.27 6.98
CA ILE A 90 -9.45 21.48 7.56
C ILE A 90 -10.50 22.43 8.13
N LEU A 91 -11.64 22.60 7.44
CA LEU A 91 -12.79 23.38 7.94
C LEU A 91 -13.29 22.86 9.29
N PHE A 92 -13.52 21.56 9.40
CA PHE A 92 -14.02 20.94 10.63
C PHE A 92 -12.95 20.90 11.73
N LEU A 93 -11.67 20.76 11.39
CA LEU A 93 -10.56 20.91 12.33
C LEU A 93 -10.51 22.33 12.90
N PHE A 94 -10.61 23.36 12.05
CA PHE A 94 -10.67 24.76 12.49
C PHE A 94 -11.83 24.97 13.47
N TRP A 95 -13.03 24.45 13.16
CA TRP A 95 -14.17 24.57 14.07
C TRP A 95 -14.04 23.76 15.36
N THR A 96 -13.35 22.63 15.32
CA THR A 96 -13.02 21.84 16.51
C THR A 96 -12.10 22.62 17.44
N ILE A 97 -11.00 23.17 16.89
CA ILE A 97 -10.02 23.93 17.67
C ILE A 97 -10.65 25.19 18.24
N THR A 98 -11.40 25.95 17.45
CA THR A 98 -12.06 27.18 17.92
C THR A 98 -13.14 26.91 18.97
N ALA A 99 -13.85 25.78 18.90
CA ALA A 99 -14.80 25.36 19.93
C ALA A 99 -14.10 25.06 21.27
N LEU A 100 -13.01 24.28 21.23
CA LEU A 100 -12.20 23.98 22.41
C LEU A 100 -11.53 25.25 22.97
N ALA A 101 -10.95 26.07 22.12
CA ALA A 101 -10.32 27.34 22.48
C ALA A 101 -11.30 28.29 23.18
N LYS A 102 -12.51 28.47 22.62
CA LYS A 102 -13.56 29.28 23.25
C LYS A 102 -13.92 28.74 24.62
N LYS A 103 -14.14 27.42 24.75
CA LYS A 103 -14.46 26.76 26.03
C LYS A 103 -13.41 27.01 27.11
N LEU A 104 -12.13 27.13 26.73
CA LEU A 104 -11.02 27.36 27.66
C LEU A 104 -10.91 28.80 28.16
N ILE A 105 -11.17 29.81 27.32
CA ILE A 105 -10.87 31.22 27.65
C ILE A 105 -12.08 32.19 27.65
N ALA A 106 -13.24 31.75 27.15
CA ALA A 106 -14.46 32.58 27.06
C ALA A 106 -15.71 31.70 27.20
N LYS A 107 -16.10 31.40 28.44
CA LYS A 107 -17.23 30.51 28.75
C LYS A 107 -18.59 31.15 28.43
N THR A 108 -18.67 32.47 28.51
CA THR A 108 -19.88 33.25 28.21
C THR A 108 -19.64 34.21 27.04
N GLU A 109 -20.70 34.60 26.33
CA GLU A 109 -20.60 35.62 25.26
C GLU A 109 -20.14 36.98 25.81
N ALA A 110 -20.45 37.29 27.07
CA ALA A 110 -20.00 38.51 27.75
C ALA A 110 -18.48 38.55 27.98
N GLU A 111 -17.83 37.38 28.07
CA GLU A 111 -16.37 37.28 28.24
C GLU A 111 -15.59 37.47 26.94
N LEU A 112 -16.24 37.53 25.78
CA LEU A 112 -15.60 37.67 24.47
C LEU A 112 -15.25 39.14 24.18
N ASN A 113 -13.97 39.47 24.36
CA ASN A 113 -13.39 40.72 23.86
C ASN A 113 -12.58 40.49 22.57
N THR A 114 -12.14 41.58 21.92
CA THR A 114 -11.39 41.52 20.66
C THR A 114 -10.09 40.69 20.78
N GLY A 115 -9.36 40.80 21.89
CA GLY A 115 -8.12 40.04 22.10
C GLY A 115 -8.37 38.54 22.17
N LYS A 116 -9.36 38.10 22.94
CA LYS A 116 -9.75 36.68 23.02
C LYS A 116 -10.31 36.16 21.69
N LEU A 117 -11.09 36.98 20.97
CA LEU A 117 -11.58 36.61 19.65
C LEU A 117 -10.42 36.34 18.69
N ILE A 118 -9.42 37.22 18.64
CA ILE A 118 -8.20 37.04 17.83
C ILE A 118 -7.47 35.77 18.26
N ALA A 119 -7.28 35.55 19.57
CA ALA A 119 -6.58 34.37 20.08
C ALA A 119 -7.30 33.06 19.69
N ILE A 120 -8.64 33.02 19.76
CA ILE A 120 -9.42 31.84 19.35
C ILE A 120 -9.30 31.61 17.85
N MET A 121 -9.45 32.66 17.02
CA MET A 121 -9.32 32.52 15.56
C MET A 121 -7.90 32.12 15.16
N GLY A 122 -6.88 32.68 15.83
CA GLY A 122 -5.48 32.36 15.63
C GLY A 122 -5.15 30.92 16.00
N ALA A 123 -5.65 30.43 17.13
CA ALA A 123 -5.55 29.03 17.51
C ALA A 123 -6.13 28.10 16.43
N GLY A 124 -7.35 28.41 15.96
CA GLY A 124 -8.01 27.67 14.90
C GLY A 124 -7.19 27.64 13.60
N ALA A 125 -6.76 28.81 13.13
CA ALA A 125 -6.03 28.95 11.86
C ALA A 125 -4.66 28.26 11.91
N VAL A 126 -3.88 28.46 12.98
CA VAL A 126 -2.54 27.86 13.13
C VAL A 126 -2.63 26.34 13.17
N GLY A 127 -3.51 25.77 13.99
CA GLY A 127 -3.61 24.31 14.09
C GLY A 127 -4.16 23.67 12.81
N ALA A 128 -5.21 24.24 12.23
CA ALA A 128 -5.81 23.70 11.01
C ALA A 128 -4.87 23.79 9.80
N LEU A 129 -4.17 24.92 9.63
CA LEU A 129 -3.21 25.08 8.53
C LEU A 129 -1.89 24.33 8.77
N ALA A 130 -1.48 24.08 10.02
CA ALA A 130 -0.34 23.19 10.29
C ALA A 130 -0.65 21.75 9.85
N TYR A 131 -1.88 21.27 10.09
CA TYR A 131 -2.31 19.97 9.56
C TYR A 131 -2.44 19.97 8.03
N THR A 132 -2.88 21.10 7.45
CA THR A 132 -2.99 21.27 5.99
C THR A 132 -1.67 20.94 5.28
N PHE A 133 -0.56 21.43 5.84
CA PHE A 133 0.78 21.28 5.28
C PHE A 133 1.60 20.20 6.01
N SER A 134 0.94 19.26 6.68
CA SER A 134 1.62 18.09 7.26
C SER A 134 1.82 17.03 6.18
N ASP A 135 3.05 16.54 6.06
CA ASP A 135 3.54 15.61 5.02
C ASP A 135 2.53 14.49 4.69
N SER A 136 2.18 13.66 5.67
CA SER A 136 1.31 12.50 5.46
C SER A 136 -0.13 12.85 5.04
N PHE A 137 -0.66 13.97 5.54
CA PHE A 137 -2.02 14.40 5.20
C PHE A 137 -2.06 15.02 3.81
N TRP A 138 -1.06 15.83 3.45
CA TRP A 138 -0.98 16.46 2.13
C TRP A 138 -0.79 15.40 1.04
N PHE A 139 0.07 14.40 1.24
CA PHE A 139 0.22 13.26 0.34
C PHE A 139 -1.13 12.60 0.00
N SER A 140 -1.96 12.36 1.02
CA SER A 140 -3.28 11.72 0.85
C SER A 140 -4.34 12.66 0.25
N ALA A 141 -4.12 13.97 0.26
CA ALA A 141 -5.10 14.96 -0.19
C ALA A 141 -5.08 15.19 -1.72
N VAL A 142 -4.05 14.69 -2.40
CA VAL A 142 -3.75 14.99 -3.81
C VAL A 142 -4.03 13.81 -4.76
N GLU A 143 -4.58 12.71 -4.26
CA GLU A 143 -4.85 11.48 -5.01
C GLU A 143 -6.21 10.86 -4.63
N ALA A 144 -6.83 10.13 -5.55
CA ALA A 144 -8.16 9.51 -5.41
C ALA A 144 -8.10 8.21 -4.57
N GLU A 145 -7.83 8.39 -3.28
CA GLU A 145 -7.68 7.32 -2.29
C GLU A 145 -8.66 7.52 -1.12
N VAL A 146 -9.00 6.44 -0.40
CA VAL A 146 -10.04 6.46 0.66
C VAL A 146 -9.72 7.39 1.85
N TYR A 147 -8.46 7.76 2.04
CA TYR A 147 -7.99 8.45 3.25
C TYR A 147 -8.47 9.91 3.36
N ALA A 148 -8.69 10.60 2.23
CA ALA A 148 -9.20 11.97 2.22
C ALA A 148 -10.61 12.04 2.82
N LEU A 149 -11.52 11.19 2.32
CA LEU A 149 -12.89 11.08 2.83
C LEU A 149 -12.93 10.46 4.25
N SER A 150 -12.05 9.50 4.57
CA SER A 150 -11.93 8.96 5.93
C SER A 150 -11.60 10.06 6.95
N SER A 151 -10.68 10.96 6.60
CA SER A 151 -10.29 12.09 7.45
C SER A 151 -11.43 13.09 7.63
N LEU A 152 -12.19 13.37 6.57
CA LEU A 152 -13.37 14.24 6.64
C LEU A 152 -14.42 13.70 7.61
N PHE A 153 -14.74 12.41 7.52
CA PHE A 153 -15.73 11.79 8.40
C PHE A 153 -15.28 11.81 9.87
N THR A 154 -13.99 11.55 10.11
CA THR A 154 -13.36 11.69 11.43
C THR A 154 -13.53 13.11 11.98
N ALA A 155 -13.24 14.12 11.16
CA ALA A 155 -13.37 15.52 11.56
C ALA A 155 -14.82 15.95 11.81
N ILE A 156 -15.78 15.52 10.96
CA ILE A 156 -17.21 15.78 11.14
C ILE A 156 -17.71 15.18 12.46
N VAL A 157 -17.39 13.91 12.74
CA VAL A 157 -17.85 13.22 13.94
C VAL A 157 -17.30 13.87 15.20
N PHE A 158 -16.00 14.17 15.22
CA PHE A 158 -15.38 14.79 16.39
C PHE A 158 -15.87 16.23 16.62
N TRP A 159 -16.07 17.00 15.55
CA TRP A 159 -16.73 18.31 15.63
C TRP A 159 -18.18 18.20 16.13
N ALA A 160 -18.95 17.22 15.63
CA ALA A 160 -20.35 17.05 15.96
C ALA A 160 -20.55 16.71 17.44
N ILE A 161 -19.64 15.96 18.08
CA ILE A 161 -19.75 15.67 19.52
C ILE A 161 -19.47 16.92 20.36
N LEU A 162 -18.59 17.82 19.91
CA LEU A 162 -18.39 19.12 20.56
C LEU A 162 -19.60 20.05 20.36
N LYS A 163 -20.28 19.96 19.20
CA LYS A 163 -21.56 20.65 18.99
C LYS A 163 -22.65 20.12 19.91
N TRP A 164 -22.78 18.81 20.04
CA TRP A 164 -23.67 18.19 21.02
C TRP A 164 -23.36 18.69 22.43
N GLU A 165 -22.09 18.70 22.84
CA GLU A 165 -21.67 19.13 24.17
C GLU A 165 -22.14 20.55 24.48
N ALA A 166 -21.94 21.47 23.53
CA ALA A 166 -22.28 22.87 23.66
C ALA A 166 -23.79 23.13 23.82
N VAL A 167 -24.65 22.24 23.31
CA VAL A 167 -26.11 22.35 23.40
C VAL A 167 -26.74 21.24 24.22
N ALA A 168 -25.97 20.48 25.02
CA ALA A 168 -26.44 19.24 25.65
C ALA A 168 -27.63 19.38 26.63
N ASP A 169 -28.00 20.61 26.99
CA ASP A 169 -29.15 20.94 27.85
C ASP A 169 -30.41 21.28 27.03
N ASP A 170 -30.29 21.45 25.70
CA ASP A 170 -31.42 21.58 24.77
C ASP A 170 -32.17 20.24 24.65
N PRO A 171 -33.52 20.22 24.75
CA PRO A 171 -34.32 19.02 24.55
C PRO A 171 -34.05 18.28 23.23
N GLN A 172 -33.63 18.99 22.18
CA GLN A 172 -33.32 18.41 20.87
C GLN A 172 -31.85 18.03 20.68
N SER A 173 -31.00 18.16 21.71
CA SER A 173 -29.55 17.95 21.58
C SER A 173 -29.18 16.55 21.10
N ASP A 174 -29.93 15.52 21.51
CA ASP A 174 -29.69 14.11 21.16
C ASP A 174 -29.68 13.85 19.64
N LYS A 175 -30.24 14.73 18.81
CA LYS A 175 -30.14 14.64 17.34
C LYS A 175 -28.71 14.63 16.83
N TRP A 176 -27.77 15.26 17.55
CA TRP A 176 -26.35 15.22 17.21
C TRP A 176 -25.72 13.85 17.48
N LEU A 177 -26.15 13.14 18.53
CA LEU A 177 -25.70 11.76 18.80
C LEU A 177 -26.21 10.79 17.74
N LEU A 178 -27.45 10.99 17.29
CA LEU A 178 -28.02 10.26 16.16
C LEU A 178 -27.30 10.58 14.85
N PHE A 179 -26.98 11.86 14.59
CA PHE A 179 -26.17 12.26 13.44
C PHE A 179 -24.79 11.60 13.47
N ILE A 180 -24.10 11.59 14.61
CA ILE A 180 -22.82 10.88 14.77
C ILE A 180 -22.96 9.40 14.45
N ALA A 181 -24.00 8.73 14.95
CA ALA A 181 -24.25 7.32 14.67
C ALA A 181 -24.47 7.06 13.17
N TYR A 182 -25.18 7.95 12.48
CA TYR A 182 -25.37 7.87 11.04
C TYR A 182 -24.07 8.05 10.25
N ILE A 183 -23.29 9.10 10.57
CA ILE A 183 -21.99 9.34 9.93
C ILE A 183 -21.00 8.19 10.22
N MET A 184 -21.05 7.60 11.41
CA MET A 184 -20.30 6.39 11.76
C MET A 184 -20.66 5.23 10.83
N GLY A 185 -21.96 4.97 10.63
CA GLY A 185 -22.44 3.94 9.71
C GLY A 185 -21.97 4.15 8.28
N LEU A 186 -22.11 5.39 7.77
CA LEU A 186 -21.65 5.76 6.43
C LEU A 186 -20.13 5.60 6.28
N SER A 187 -19.35 5.97 7.30
CA SER A 187 -17.90 5.88 7.25
C SER A 187 -17.39 4.46 7.03
N ILE A 188 -18.13 3.44 7.47
CA ILE A 188 -17.76 2.04 7.22
C ILE A 188 -17.69 1.76 5.70
N GLY A 189 -18.56 2.41 4.92
CA GLY A 189 -18.56 2.34 3.45
C GLY A 189 -17.45 3.14 2.76
N ILE A 190 -16.61 3.84 3.54
CA ILE A 190 -15.41 4.56 3.07
C ILE A 190 -14.17 3.86 3.63
N HIS A 191 -14.02 3.87 4.96
CA HIS A 191 -12.90 3.28 5.68
C HIS A 191 -13.19 3.15 7.19
N LEU A 192 -12.59 2.15 7.85
CA LEU A 192 -12.87 1.82 9.25
C LEU A 192 -12.24 2.75 10.31
N LEU A 193 -11.32 3.64 9.91
CA LEU A 193 -10.54 4.46 10.85
C LEU A 193 -11.40 5.38 11.72
N ASN A 194 -12.52 5.88 11.20
CA ASN A 194 -13.43 6.76 11.95
C ASN A 194 -13.99 6.11 13.22
N LEU A 195 -14.11 4.77 13.26
CA LEU A 195 -14.57 4.04 14.44
C LEU A 195 -13.68 4.29 15.67
N LEU A 196 -12.40 4.60 15.45
CA LEU A 196 -11.42 4.85 16.51
C LEU A 196 -11.70 6.14 17.30
N THR A 197 -12.63 6.98 16.84
CA THR A 197 -13.10 8.17 17.58
C THR A 197 -14.07 7.82 18.73
N ILE A 198 -14.71 6.64 18.70
CA ILE A 198 -15.75 6.23 19.66
C ILE A 198 -15.32 6.38 21.12
N PRO A 199 -14.13 5.90 21.55
CA PRO A 199 -13.71 6.05 22.94
C PRO A 199 -13.63 7.53 23.36
N ALA A 200 -13.09 8.41 22.52
CA ALA A 200 -13.02 9.85 22.83
C ALA A 200 -14.42 10.48 22.94
N ILE A 201 -15.35 10.12 22.05
CA ILE A 201 -16.75 10.58 22.07
C ILE A 201 -17.46 10.16 23.36
N ALA A 202 -17.25 8.92 23.81
CA ALA A 202 -17.84 8.42 25.06
C ALA A 202 -17.40 9.27 26.27
N PHE A 203 -16.14 9.74 26.26
CA PHE A 203 -15.63 10.64 27.29
C PHE A 203 -16.21 12.05 27.24
N VAL A 204 -16.45 12.61 26.05
CA VAL A 204 -17.18 13.89 25.93
C VAL A 204 -18.57 13.76 26.55
N TYR A 205 -19.30 12.68 26.23
CA TYR A 205 -20.62 12.42 26.81
C TYR A 205 -20.56 12.30 28.33
N TYR A 206 -19.65 11.49 28.85
CA TYR A 206 -19.51 11.25 30.29
C TYR A 206 -19.15 12.53 31.05
N PHE A 207 -18.14 13.28 30.63
CA PHE A 207 -17.74 14.51 31.31
C PHE A 207 -18.78 15.63 31.22
N ARG A 208 -19.63 15.62 30.19
CA ARG A 208 -20.73 16.58 30.07
C ARG A 208 -21.91 16.26 30.99
N LYS A 209 -22.30 14.97 31.09
CA LYS A 209 -23.49 14.56 31.87
C LYS A 209 -23.21 14.27 33.34
N VAL A 210 -21.97 13.93 33.71
CA VAL A 210 -21.61 13.60 35.09
C VAL A 210 -20.97 14.81 35.77
N LYS A 211 -21.67 15.39 36.75
CA LYS A 211 -21.22 16.58 37.50
C LYS A 211 -19.88 16.36 38.22
N ASN A 212 -19.72 15.20 38.88
CA ASN A 212 -18.53 14.84 39.65
C ASN A 212 -17.89 13.54 39.11
N PRO A 213 -17.06 13.62 38.05
CA PRO A 213 -16.38 12.46 37.51
C PRO A 213 -15.42 11.83 38.53
N THR A 214 -15.41 10.50 38.61
CA THR A 214 -14.50 9.72 39.47
C THR A 214 -13.57 8.84 38.64
N ASN A 215 -12.45 8.39 39.20
CA ASN A 215 -11.53 7.46 38.53
C ASN A 215 -12.22 6.14 38.14
N LYS A 216 -13.10 5.63 39.00
CA LYS A 216 -13.92 4.44 38.69
C LYS A 216 -14.86 4.70 37.50
N GLY A 217 -15.47 5.89 37.43
CA GLY A 217 -16.31 6.26 36.31
C GLY A 217 -15.51 6.47 35.01
N VAL A 218 -14.32 7.05 35.08
CA VAL A 218 -13.39 7.16 33.94
C VAL A 218 -13.04 5.78 33.39
N PHE A 219 -12.63 4.84 34.25
CA PHE A 219 -12.33 3.46 33.83
C PHE A 219 -13.53 2.75 33.23
N LYS A 220 -14.73 2.90 33.83
CA LYS A 220 -15.97 2.36 33.25
C LYS A 220 -16.30 2.96 31.89
N THR A 221 -16.16 4.27 31.72
CA THR A 221 -16.40 4.95 30.44
C THR A 221 -15.44 4.46 29.36
N PHE A 222 -14.16 4.24 29.70
CA PHE A 222 -13.19 3.65 28.79
C PHE A 222 -13.63 2.24 28.34
N LEU A 223 -13.98 1.37 29.29
CA LEU A 223 -14.46 0.02 28.96
C LEU A 223 -15.74 0.05 28.11
N VAL A 224 -16.68 0.95 28.40
CA VAL A 224 -17.90 1.12 27.60
C VAL A 224 -17.58 1.63 26.20
N GLY A 225 -16.66 2.60 26.05
CA GLY A 225 -16.23 3.09 24.74
C GLY A 225 -15.58 1.99 23.88
N VAL A 226 -14.68 1.21 24.49
CA VAL A 226 -14.05 0.04 23.83
C VAL A 226 -15.10 -1.03 23.49
N LEU A 227 -16.07 -1.27 24.37
CA LEU A 227 -17.16 -2.20 24.12
C LEU A 227 -18.05 -1.73 22.96
N ILE A 228 -18.39 -0.45 22.87
CA ILE A 228 -19.16 0.10 21.74
C ILE A 228 -18.38 -0.06 20.44
N LEU A 229 -17.08 0.26 20.45
CA LEU A 229 -16.19 0.03 19.31
C LEU A 229 -16.20 -1.45 18.90
N ALA A 230 -16.04 -2.38 19.84
CA ALA A 230 -16.06 -3.82 19.57
C ALA A 230 -17.44 -4.30 19.05
N ILE A 231 -18.55 -3.78 19.59
CA ILE A 231 -19.90 -4.11 19.12
C ILE A 231 -20.10 -3.63 17.68
N ILE A 232 -19.61 -2.44 17.31
CA ILE A 232 -19.72 -1.98 15.92
C ILE A 232 -18.78 -2.80 15.02
N GLN A 233 -17.51 -2.92 15.40
CA GLN A 233 -16.48 -3.60 14.61
C GLN A 233 -16.78 -5.08 14.37
N TYR A 234 -17.16 -5.82 15.42
CA TYR A 234 -17.39 -7.26 15.32
C TYR A 234 -18.89 -7.57 15.27
N GLY A 235 -19.71 -6.94 16.12
CA GLY A 235 -21.15 -7.20 16.17
C GLY A 235 -21.89 -6.77 14.90
N ILE A 236 -21.71 -5.53 14.44
CA ILE A 236 -22.44 -4.98 13.29
C ILE A 236 -21.76 -5.35 11.96
N ILE A 237 -20.44 -5.13 11.82
CA ILE A 237 -19.78 -5.33 10.52
C ILE A 237 -19.63 -6.82 10.19
N GLN A 238 -19.22 -7.66 11.16
CA GLN A 238 -18.90 -9.07 10.88
C GLN A 238 -20.05 -10.01 11.27
N TYR A 239 -20.51 -9.97 12.52
CA TYR A 239 -21.48 -10.95 13.02
C TYR A 239 -22.89 -10.73 12.47
N LEU A 240 -23.31 -9.50 12.15
CA LEU A 240 -24.59 -9.27 11.49
C LEU A 240 -24.67 -9.99 10.13
N VAL A 241 -23.60 -9.87 9.34
CA VAL A 241 -23.48 -10.53 8.03
C VAL A 241 -23.33 -12.03 8.19
N SER A 242 -22.53 -12.48 9.17
CA SER A 242 -22.38 -13.90 9.49
C SER A 242 -23.71 -14.54 9.89
N LEU A 243 -24.50 -13.90 10.74
CA LEU A 243 -25.84 -14.38 11.11
C LEU A 243 -26.74 -14.46 9.88
N GLY A 244 -26.74 -13.43 9.02
CA GLY A 244 -27.45 -13.46 7.75
C GLY A 244 -27.05 -14.64 6.87
N ALA A 245 -25.75 -14.91 6.74
CA ALA A 245 -25.22 -16.04 5.97
C ALA A 245 -25.62 -17.40 6.54
N HIS A 246 -25.64 -17.57 7.86
CA HIS A 246 -26.07 -18.82 8.49
C HIS A 246 -27.59 -19.02 8.46
N PHE A 247 -28.38 -17.93 8.51
CA PHE A 247 -29.82 -17.99 8.20
C PHE A 247 -30.02 -18.44 6.75
N ASP A 248 -29.26 -17.88 5.81
CA ASP A 248 -29.32 -18.30 4.41
C ASP A 248 -28.95 -19.76 4.22
N LEU A 249 -27.89 -20.22 4.90
CA LEU A 249 -27.50 -21.64 4.94
C LEU A 249 -28.65 -22.54 5.42
N PHE A 250 -29.33 -22.17 6.50
CA PHE A 250 -30.46 -22.94 7.02
C PHE A 250 -31.62 -22.99 6.02
N PHE A 251 -32.01 -21.85 5.45
CA PHE A 251 -33.13 -21.77 4.51
C PHE A 251 -32.84 -22.54 3.22
N VAL A 252 -31.64 -22.41 2.68
CA VAL A 252 -31.25 -23.08 1.44
C VAL A 252 -31.04 -24.58 1.66
N ASN A 253 -30.16 -24.95 2.59
CA ASN A 253 -29.74 -26.34 2.74
C ASN A 253 -30.74 -27.20 3.54
N THR A 254 -31.55 -26.61 4.42
CA THR A 254 -32.50 -27.36 5.27
C THR A 254 -33.95 -27.21 4.81
N LEU A 255 -34.38 -26.00 4.39
CA LEU A 255 -35.75 -25.77 3.95
C LEU A 255 -35.94 -25.89 2.42
N GLY A 256 -34.85 -26.01 1.65
CA GLY A 256 -34.90 -26.17 0.18
C GLY A 256 -35.31 -24.91 -0.58
N LEU A 257 -35.13 -23.73 0.02
CA LEU A 257 -35.45 -22.45 -0.61
C LEU A 257 -34.27 -21.90 -1.43
N GLY A 258 -34.52 -20.87 -2.26
CA GLY A 258 -33.47 -20.23 -3.07
C GLY A 258 -32.48 -19.41 -2.25
N PHE A 259 -31.27 -19.22 -2.80
CA PHE A 259 -30.22 -18.37 -2.22
C PHE A 259 -30.73 -16.95 -1.92
N GLY A 260 -30.34 -16.39 -0.78
CA GLY A 260 -30.78 -15.08 -0.30
C GLY A 260 -32.09 -15.08 0.48
N SER A 261 -32.90 -16.15 0.44
CA SER A 261 -34.17 -16.22 1.16
C SER A 261 -34.01 -16.13 2.68
N GLY A 262 -32.97 -16.74 3.24
CA GLY A 262 -32.70 -16.67 4.68
C GLY A 262 -32.14 -15.31 5.08
N VAL A 263 -31.36 -14.66 4.21
CA VAL A 263 -30.90 -13.27 4.44
C VAL A 263 -32.10 -12.32 4.54
N ILE A 264 -33.08 -12.44 3.63
CA ILE A 264 -34.30 -11.62 3.65
C ILE A 264 -35.12 -11.88 4.92
N ALA A 265 -35.32 -13.14 5.28
CA ALA A 265 -36.04 -13.50 6.51
C ALA A 265 -35.35 -12.94 7.77
N PHE A 266 -34.02 -13.05 7.85
CA PHE A 266 -33.22 -12.46 8.91
C PHE A 266 -33.38 -10.94 8.97
N ALA A 267 -33.32 -10.26 7.83
CA ALA A 267 -33.50 -8.81 7.75
C ALA A 267 -34.90 -8.37 8.24
N ILE A 268 -35.97 -9.10 7.86
CA ILE A 268 -37.33 -8.83 8.33
C ILE A 268 -37.42 -9.00 9.86
N ILE A 269 -36.88 -10.09 10.41
CA ILE A 269 -36.86 -10.34 11.86
C ILE A 269 -36.10 -9.25 12.60
N LEU A 270 -34.94 -8.84 12.07
CA LEU A 270 -34.13 -7.77 12.65
C LEU A 270 -34.88 -6.44 12.65
N ILE A 271 -35.47 -6.05 11.51
CA ILE A 271 -36.28 -4.83 11.39
C ILE A 271 -37.47 -4.86 12.35
N ALA A 272 -38.22 -5.97 12.38
CA ALA A 272 -39.37 -6.12 13.28
C ALA A 272 -38.95 -6.01 14.76
N SER A 273 -37.81 -6.63 15.12
CA SER A 273 -37.26 -6.59 16.48
C SER A 273 -36.81 -5.18 16.89
N LEU A 274 -36.13 -4.46 15.99
CA LEU A 274 -35.72 -3.07 16.22
C LEU A 274 -36.94 -2.14 16.32
N VAL A 275 -37.93 -2.27 15.43
CA VAL A 275 -39.18 -1.49 15.48
C VAL A 275 -39.94 -1.77 16.77
N PHE A 276 -40.08 -3.03 17.17
CA PHE A 276 -40.70 -3.41 18.44
C PHE A 276 -39.93 -2.81 19.63
N GLY A 277 -38.61 -2.94 19.66
CA GLY A 277 -37.76 -2.39 20.72
C GLY A 277 -37.87 -0.86 20.82
N ILE A 278 -37.89 -0.16 19.68
CA ILE A 278 -38.07 1.30 19.63
C ILE A 278 -39.45 1.67 20.17
N ARG A 279 -40.53 1.04 19.69
CA ARG A 279 -41.89 1.29 20.20
C ARG A 279 -42.02 0.99 21.69
N TYR A 280 -41.42 -0.10 22.16
CA TYR A 280 -41.35 -0.45 23.57
C TYR A 280 -40.63 0.63 24.39
N SER A 281 -39.46 1.07 23.93
CA SER A 281 -38.67 2.11 24.60
C SER A 281 -39.41 3.45 24.71
N ILE A 282 -40.19 3.81 23.69
CA ILE A 282 -41.06 5.01 23.69
C ILE A 282 -42.19 4.82 24.70
N LYS A 283 -42.93 3.70 24.61
CA LYS A 283 -44.08 3.41 25.48
C LYS A 283 -43.69 3.37 26.97
N LYS A 284 -42.50 2.88 27.28
CA LYS A 284 -41.97 2.79 28.65
C LYS A 284 -41.11 3.99 29.05
N GLN A 285 -40.96 4.99 28.19
CA GLN A 285 -40.14 6.19 28.41
C GLN A 285 -38.67 5.89 28.76
N HIS A 286 -38.11 4.79 28.24
CA HIS A 286 -36.71 4.44 28.40
C HIS A 286 -35.82 5.21 27.41
N ARG A 287 -35.50 6.48 27.72
CA ARG A 287 -34.72 7.38 26.86
C ARG A 287 -33.40 6.78 26.35
N VAL A 288 -32.58 6.21 27.23
CA VAL A 288 -31.26 5.67 26.85
C VAL A 288 -31.39 4.48 25.90
N LEU A 289 -32.35 3.58 26.16
CA LEU A 289 -32.64 2.46 25.28
C LEU A 289 -33.13 2.95 23.91
N ASN A 290 -34.02 3.94 23.89
CA ASN A 290 -34.51 4.53 22.65
C ASN A 290 -33.37 5.12 21.80
N LEU A 291 -32.51 5.94 22.42
CA LEU A 291 -31.35 6.52 21.75
C LEU A 291 -30.41 5.44 21.22
N ALA A 292 -30.10 4.42 22.04
CA ALA A 292 -29.22 3.32 21.63
C ALA A 292 -29.78 2.55 20.43
N LEU A 293 -31.08 2.21 20.43
CA LEU A 293 -31.72 1.50 19.33
C LEU A 293 -31.77 2.35 18.05
N LEU A 294 -32.08 3.65 18.17
CA LEU A 294 -32.04 4.57 17.02
C LEU A 294 -30.62 4.73 16.47
N SER A 295 -29.60 4.82 17.33
CA SER A 295 -28.21 4.83 16.90
C SER A 295 -27.84 3.54 16.15
N VAL A 296 -28.23 2.37 16.66
CA VAL A 296 -28.01 1.09 15.97
C VAL A 296 -28.67 1.08 14.59
N VAL A 297 -29.92 1.54 14.49
CA VAL A 297 -30.63 1.66 13.20
C VAL A 297 -29.88 2.57 12.25
N LEU A 298 -29.38 3.72 12.70
CA LEU A 298 -28.66 4.66 11.84
C LEU A 298 -27.27 4.16 11.42
N VAL A 299 -26.56 3.42 12.29
CA VAL A 299 -25.30 2.76 11.92
C VAL A 299 -25.56 1.70 10.85
N ILE A 300 -26.57 0.83 11.05
CA ILE A 300 -26.97 -0.18 10.07
C ILE A 300 -27.38 0.49 8.76
N PHE A 301 -28.16 1.57 8.83
CA PHE A 301 -28.62 2.32 7.66
C PHE A 301 -27.44 2.88 6.86
N GLY A 302 -26.44 3.51 7.49
CA GLY A 302 -25.24 3.94 6.78
C GLY A 302 -24.42 2.78 6.21
N TYR A 303 -24.36 1.66 6.94
CA TYR A 303 -23.68 0.43 6.51
C TYR A 303 -24.35 -0.23 5.29
N THR A 304 -25.62 0.08 4.98
CA THR A 304 -26.30 -0.42 3.77
C THR A 304 -25.67 0.04 2.46
N SER A 305 -24.75 1.01 2.46
CA SER A 305 -23.93 1.34 1.29
C SER A 305 -23.22 0.11 0.69
N PHE A 306 -22.89 -0.90 1.51
CA PHE A 306 -22.34 -2.18 1.05
C PHE A 306 -23.27 -3.03 0.19
N ALA A 307 -24.58 -2.75 0.18
CA ALA A 307 -25.48 -3.40 -0.77
C ALA A 307 -25.03 -3.18 -2.22
N MET A 308 -24.37 -2.04 -2.51
CA MET A 308 -23.78 -1.78 -3.83
C MET A 308 -22.80 -2.89 -4.23
N ILE A 309 -21.94 -3.36 -3.33
CA ILE A 309 -20.93 -4.40 -3.61
C ILE A 309 -21.61 -5.69 -4.07
N ILE A 310 -22.62 -6.18 -3.34
CA ILE A 310 -23.32 -7.42 -3.67
C ILE A 310 -24.08 -7.27 -5.01
N ILE A 311 -24.80 -6.15 -5.18
CA ILE A 311 -25.58 -5.88 -6.41
C ILE A 311 -24.64 -5.84 -7.62
N ARG A 312 -23.50 -5.17 -7.50
CA ARG A 312 -22.53 -5.06 -8.59
C ARG A 312 -21.81 -6.38 -8.81
N ALA A 313 -21.41 -7.11 -7.78
CA ALA A 313 -20.83 -8.45 -7.95
C ALA A 313 -21.77 -9.41 -8.71
N GLN A 314 -23.08 -9.34 -8.45
CA GLN A 314 -24.08 -10.12 -9.21
C GLN A 314 -24.20 -9.68 -10.68
N ALA A 315 -23.98 -8.40 -10.98
CA ALA A 315 -23.95 -7.88 -12.35
C ALA A 315 -22.64 -8.24 -13.11
N LYS A 316 -21.67 -8.87 -12.44
CA LYS A 316 -20.41 -9.36 -13.00
C LYS A 316 -19.63 -8.30 -13.81
N PRO A 317 -19.28 -7.14 -13.21
CA PRO A 317 -18.40 -6.16 -13.83
C PRO A 317 -17.04 -6.76 -14.16
N ASN A 318 -16.22 -6.02 -14.91
CA ASN A 318 -14.89 -6.48 -15.31
C ASN A 318 -13.96 -6.61 -14.09
N LEU A 319 -13.92 -5.56 -13.26
CA LEU A 319 -13.26 -5.58 -11.96
C LEU A 319 -14.26 -6.06 -10.91
N ASN A 320 -14.13 -7.32 -10.50
CA ASN A 320 -15.03 -7.95 -9.54
C ASN A 320 -14.25 -8.70 -8.45
N ASN A 321 -13.39 -7.98 -7.74
CA ASN A 321 -12.47 -8.58 -6.78
C ASN A 321 -13.20 -9.45 -5.74
N SER A 322 -12.74 -10.70 -5.61
CA SER A 322 -13.32 -11.73 -4.73
C SER A 322 -14.77 -12.14 -5.02
N ASN A 323 -15.42 -11.57 -6.04
CA ASN A 323 -16.81 -11.84 -6.45
C ASN A 323 -17.79 -12.05 -5.26
N PRO A 324 -18.02 -11.04 -4.40
CA PRO A 324 -18.90 -11.13 -3.23
C PRO A 324 -20.41 -11.11 -3.59
N ASP A 325 -20.86 -12.05 -4.43
CA ASP A 325 -22.22 -12.12 -4.99
C ASP A 325 -23.27 -12.87 -4.14
N ASN A 326 -22.84 -13.47 -3.02
CA ASN A 326 -23.69 -14.23 -2.10
C ASN A 326 -23.26 -14.03 -0.64
N ALA A 327 -24.03 -14.57 0.31
CA ALA A 327 -23.86 -14.26 1.72
C ALA A 327 -22.49 -14.67 2.30
N PHE A 328 -21.96 -15.83 1.91
CA PHE A 328 -20.65 -16.30 2.41
C PHE A 328 -19.47 -15.66 1.68
N SER A 329 -19.56 -15.44 0.37
CA SER A 329 -18.50 -14.70 -0.35
C SER A 329 -18.40 -13.25 0.12
N PHE A 330 -19.55 -12.61 0.38
CA PHE A 330 -19.58 -11.27 0.98
C PHE A 330 -19.03 -11.24 2.41
N LEU A 331 -19.31 -12.27 3.24
CA LEU A 331 -18.72 -12.40 4.57
C LEU A 331 -17.19 -12.56 4.51
N SER A 332 -16.69 -13.41 3.61
CA SER A 332 -15.25 -13.61 3.38
C SER A 332 -14.57 -12.30 2.97
N TYR A 333 -15.19 -11.57 2.03
CA TYR A 333 -14.73 -10.26 1.56
C TYR A 333 -14.62 -9.25 2.70
N LEU A 334 -15.67 -9.09 3.53
CA LEU A 334 -15.63 -8.15 4.66
C LEU A 334 -14.58 -8.52 5.73
N ASN A 335 -14.38 -9.82 5.96
CA ASN A 335 -13.40 -10.31 6.92
C ASN A 335 -11.97 -10.26 6.39
N ARG A 336 -11.80 -10.02 5.10
CA ARG A 336 -10.51 -10.00 4.39
C ARG A 336 -9.74 -11.31 4.54
N GLU A 337 -10.45 -12.44 4.43
CA GLU A 337 -9.90 -13.77 4.73
C GLU A 337 -8.70 -14.14 3.85
N GLN A 338 -8.58 -13.54 2.66
CA GLN A 338 -7.44 -13.70 1.75
C GLN A 338 -6.08 -13.31 2.38
N TYR A 339 -6.04 -12.37 3.34
CA TYR A 339 -4.76 -11.92 3.93
C TYR A 339 -4.32 -12.75 5.15
N GLY A 340 -5.10 -13.76 5.55
CA GLY A 340 -4.79 -14.63 6.68
C GLY A 340 -4.97 -14.00 8.07
N ASP A 341 -4.65 -14.79 9.10
CA ASP A 341 -4.77 -14.41 10.51
C ASP A 341 -3.54 -13.61 10.99
N ARG A 342 -3.76 -12.61 11.86
CA ARG A 342 -2.71 -11.90 12.61
C ARG A 342 -2.93 -12.06 14.11
N PRO A 343 -1.99 -12.66 14.86
CA PRO A 343 -2.18 -12.86 16.29
C PRO A 343 -2.04 -11.53 17.03
N LEU A 344 -2.96 -11.22 17.95
CA LEU A 344 -2.91 -9.96 18.73
C LEU A 344 -2.51 -10.20 20.19
N LEU A 345 -3.23 -11.10 20.88
CA LEU A 345 -3.02 -11.37 22.30
C LEU A 345 -2.20 -12.64 22.55
N PHE A 346 -2.47 -13.72 21.81
CA PHE A 346 -1.75 -15.00 21.90
C PHE A 346 -1.51 -15.57 20.51
N GLY A 347 -0.36 -16.20 20.31
CA GLY A 347 0.01 -16.85 19.06
C GLY A 347 1.48 -17.27 19.00
N PRO A 348 1.92 -17.88 17.89
CA PRO A 348 3.30 -18.32 17.71
C PRO A 348 4.26 -17.16 17.40
N ASN A 349 5.53 -17.34 17.73
CA ASN A 349 6.65 -16.67 17.07
C ASN A 349 7.05 -17.40 15.78
N TYR A 350 7.90 -16.76 14.96
CA TYR A 350 8.43 -17.29 13.70
C TYR A 350 9.09 -18.67 13.80
N ASN A 351 9.73 -18.99 14.93
CA ASN A 351 10.40 -20.27 15.17
C ASN A 351 9.62 -21.22 16.09
N SER A 352 8.31 -21.00 16.25
CA SER A 352 7.47 -21.88 17.05
C SER A 352 7.16 -23.15 16.27
N ILE A 353 7.38 -24.29 16.91
CA ILE A 353 7.13 -25.60 16.30
C ILE A 353 5.74 -26.09 16.74
N PRO A 354 4.80 -26.35 15.82
CA PRO A 354 3.51 -26.91 16.21
C PRO A 354 3.67 -28.34 16.73
N LEU A 355 2.68 -28.85 17.46
CA LEU A 355 2.64 -30.25 17.87
C LEU A 355 2.43 -31.13 16.63
N TYR A 356 3.28 -32.11 16.39
CA TYR A 356 3.13 -33.09 15.31
C TYR A 356 2.40 -34.35 15.78
N LYS A 357 1.81 -35.08 14.83
CA LYS A 357 1.35 -36.46 15.06
C LYS A 357 2.51 -37.36 15.54
N GLU A 358 2.18 -38.47 16.21
CA GLU A 358 3.16 -39.44 16.72
C GLU A 358 4.08 -40.01 15.63
N ASP A 359 3.58 -40.11 14.39
CA ASP A 359 4.32 -40.55 13.21
C ASP A 359 5.21 -39.47 12.58
N GLY A 360 5.21 -38.24 13.14
CA GLY A 360 5.98 -37.10 12.63
C GLY A 360 5.50 -36.53 11.30
N SER A 361 4.40 -37.03 10.73
CA SER A 361 4.00 -36.75 9.34
C SER A 361 3.51 -35.32 9.11
N ARG A 362 2.76 -34.75 10.07
CA ARG A 362 2.18 -33.41 9.94
C ARG A 362 1.81 -32.77 11.29
N PRO A 363 1.66 -31.43 11.33
CA PRO A 363 1.10 -30.72 12.47
C PRO A 363 -0.31 -31.21 12.84
N ILE A 364 -0.58 -31.26 14.13
CA ILE A 364 -1.91 -31.41 14.70
C ILE A 364 -2.59 -30.06 14.62
N THR A 365 -3.76 -30.05 14.00
CA THR A 365 -4.56 -28.85 13.83
C THR A 365 -5.94 -29.06 14.47
N LYS A 366 -6.51 -27.96 14.99
CA LYS A 366 -7.86 -27.93 15.54
C LYS A 366 -8.80 -27.25 14.55
N GLU A 367 -9.92 -27.88 14.24
CA GLU A 367 -10.97 -27.29 13.42
C GLU A 367 -11.60 -26.08 14.15
N LYS A 368 -11.60 -24.92 13.46
CA LYS A 368 -12.26 -23.67 13.87
C LYS A 368 -13.65 -23.52 13.25
N GLY A 369 -13.92 -24.20 12.13
CA GLY A 369 -15.21 -24.18 11.45
C GLY A 369 -15.11 -24.54 9.97
N LYS A 370 -16.26 -24.63 9.31
CA LYS A 370 -16.36 -24.92 7.87
C LYS A 370 -16.29 -23.65 7.03
N VAL A 371 -15.62 -23.73 5.89
CA VAL A 371 -15.69 -22.72 4.82
C VAL A 371 -16.81 -23.14 3.89
N TYR A 372 -17.75 -22.23 3.60
CA TYR A 372 -18.86 -22.48 2.70
C TYR A 372 -18.67 -21.73 1.39
N ARG A 373 -19.06 -22.37 0.28
CA ARG A 373 -19.17 -21.77 -1.05
C ARG A 373 -20.56 -22.00 -1.61
N LYS A 374 -20.96 -21.18 -2.57
CA LYS A 374 -22.22 -21.35 -3.30
C LYS A 374 -22.05 -22.45 -4.35
N GLY A 375 -22.78 -23.56 -4.23
CA GLY A 375 -22.92 -24.57 -5.28
C GLY A 375 -24.09 -24.25 -6.23
N GLU A 376 -24.47 -25.21 -7.07
CA GLU A 376 -25.55 -25.00 -8.06
C GLU A 376 -26.92 -24.73 -7.43
N SER A 377 -27.29 -25.54 -6.43
CA SER A 377 -28.60 -25.49 -5.76
C SER A 377 -28.53 -25.26 -4.26
N LYS A 378 -27.36 -25.47 -3.64
CA LYS A 378 -27.15 -25.35 -2.18
C LYS A 378 -25.74 -24.87 -1.85
N TYR A 379 -25.51 -24.47 -0.60
CA TYR A 379 -24.16 -24.20 -0.13
C TYR A 379 -23.39 -25.51 0.08
N GLU A 380 -22.12 -25.51 -0.31
CA GLU A 380 -21.20 -26.64 -0.19
C GLU A 380 -20.05 -26.31 0.76
N VAL A 381 -19.48 -27.33 1.39
CA VAL A 381 -18.28 -27.18 2.23
C VAL A 381 -17.06 -27.13 1.31
N ALA A 382 -16.41 -25.98 1.23
CA ALA A 382 -15.20 -25.76 0.44
C ALA A 382 -13.91 -26.16 1.20
N GLY A 383 -13.98 -26.26 2.53
CA GLY A 383 -12.83 -26.63 3.35
C GLY A 383 -13.09 -26.48 4.83
N LEU A 384 -12.05 -26.75 5.63
CA LEU A 384 -12.07 -26.55 7.08
C LEU A 384 -11.08 -25.45 7.43
N ARG A 385 -11.52 -24.47 8.22
CA ARG A 385 -10.60 -23.55 8.87
C ARG A 385 -9.94 -24.31 10.00
N THR A 386 -8.62 -24.41 9.99
CA THR A 386 -7.87 -25.07 11.05
C THR A 386 -6.88 -24.11 11.70
N LYS A 387 -6.54 -24.37 12.96
CA LYS A 387 -5.44 -23.69 13.65
C LYS A 387 -4.48 -24.74 14.20
N ASP A 388 -3.19 -24.53 13.99
CA ASP A 388 -2.16 -25.38 14.55
C ASP A 388 -2.23 -25.40 16.08
N VAL A 389 -2.01 -26.58 16.65
CA VAL A 389 -1.96 -26.79 18.10
C VAL A 389 -0.51 -26.70 18.54
N TYR A 390 -0.21 -25.79 19.46
CA TYR A 390 1.12 -25.68 20.06
C TYR A 390 1.07 -26.22 21.49
N ALA A 391 1.69 -27.37 21.70
CA ALA A 391 1.85 -28.00 23.00
C ALA A 391 3.15 -28.82 23.02
N GLN A 392 3.77 -28.94 24.20
CA GLN A 392 4.99 -29.73 24.33
C GLN A 392 4.72 -31.22 24.07
N ASN A 393 5.54 -31.81 23.21
CA ASN A 393 5.57 -33.25 22.99
C ASN A 393 6.73 -33.85 23.79
N ALA A 394 6.45 -34.81 24.68
CA ALA A 394 7.48 -35.49 25.47
C ALA A 394 8.48 -36.30 24.61
N GLY A 395 8.12 -36.65 23.38
CA GLY A 395 8.99 -37.38 22.44
C GLY A 395 10.01 -36.52 21.69
N PHE A 396 9.96 -35.18 21.80
CA PHE A 396 10.96 -34.29 21.20
C PHE A 396 12.13 -34.04 22.16
N PRO A 397 13.38 -33.87 21.68
CA PRO A 397 14.48 -33.39 22.51
C PRO A 397 14.13 -32.08 23.22
N ASP A 398 14.63 -31.89 24.44
CA ASP A 398 14.36 -30.68 25.25
C ASP A 398 14.72 -29.38 24.51
N SER A 399 15.73 -29.44 23.64
CA SER A 399 16.15 -28.33 22.77
C SER A 399 15.06 -27.86 21.81
N LEU A 400 14.14 -28.73 21.39
CA LEU A 400 13.00 -28.44 20.51
C LEU A 400 11.70 -28.25 21.29
N ARG A 401 11.51 -28.95 22.41
CA ARG A 401 10.32 -28.79 23.28
C ARG A 401 10.09 -27.36 23.72
N ARG A 402 11.15 -26.59 23.96
CA ARG A 402 11.06 -25.17 24.35
C ARG A 402 10.40 -24.28 23.28
N LEU A 403 10.40 -24.72 22.01
CA LEU A 403 9.84 -24.02 20.85
C LEU A 403 8.36 -24.37 20.60
N GLN A 404 7.82 -25.38 21.32
CA GLN A 404 6.45 -25.88 21.11
C GLN A 404 5.40 -25.16 21.96
N LYS A 405 5.33 -23.83 21.83
CA LYS A 405 4.38 -23.00 22.61
C LYS A 405 4.00 -21.71 21.90
N GLU A 406 2.79 -21.22 22.18
CA GLU A 406 2.40 -19.84 21.91
C GLU A 406 2.97 -18.89 22.97
N VAL A 407 3.07 -17.62 22.62
CA VAL A 407 3.47 -16.54 23.52
C VAL A 407 2.35 -15.52 23.68
N LEU A 408 2.37 -14.81 24.82
CA LEU A 408 1.58 -13.60 25.01
C LEU A 408 2.19 -12.47 24.15
N PHE A 409 1.33 -11.73 23.45
CA PHE A 409 1.69 -10.55 22.64
C PHE A 409 2.75 -10.83 21.56
N PRO A 410 2.52 -11.79 20.64
CA PRO A 410 3.46 -12.10 19.56
C PRO A 410 3.52 -10.97 18.53
N ARG A 411 4.73 -10.52 18.22
CA ARG A 411 5.05 -9.46 17.24
C ARG A 411 6.01 -9.93 16.14
N MET A 412 6.81 -10.97 16.42
CA MET A 412 7.71 -11.61 15.47
C MET A 412 7.17 -12.98 15.06
N TYR A 413 6.09 -12.99 14.26
CA TYR A 413 5.29 -14.19 13.97
C TYR A 413 5.34 -14.65 12.51
N SER A 414 6.00 -13.90 11.62
CA SER A 414 6.08 -14.26 10.20
C SER A 414 7.05 -15.41 9.96
N ASP A 415 6.69 -16.30 9.05
CA ASP A 415 7.47 -17.45 8.57
C ASP A 415 8.33 -17.15 7.32
N ASP A 416 8.06 -16.07 6.59
CA ASP A 416 8.94 -15.56 5.53
C ASP A 416 10.39 -15.36 6.03
N SER A 417 11.35 -16.01 5.37
CA SER A 417 12.77 -16.02 5.74
C SER A 417 13.38 -14.61 5.79
N ARG A 418 12.94 -13.69 4.95
CA ARG A 418 13.41 -12.29 4.96
C ARG A 418 12.96 -11.58 6.23
N HIS A 419 11.74 -11.84 6.68
CA HIS A 419 11.24 -11.28 7.94
C HIS A 419 11.96 -11.90 9.14
N VAL A 420 12.24 -13.21 9.11
CA VAL A 420 13.01 -13.90 10.15
C VAL A 420 14.40 -13.28 10.31
N ASN A 421 15.14 -13.11 9.21
CA ASN A 421 16.45 -12.48 9.23
C ASN A 421 16.38 -11.04 9.77
N TYR A 422 15.36 -10.28 9.39
CA TYR A 422 15.14 -8.94 9.90
C TYR A 422 14.86 -8.91 11.41
N TYR A 423 14.04 -9.83 11.91
CA TYR A 423 13.77 -9.96 13.34
C TYR A 423 15.06 -10.27 14.11
N GLN A 424 15.86 -11.19 13.60
CA GLN A 424 17.13 -11.60 14.19
C GLN A 424 18.12 -10.44 14.23
N ASP A 425 18.27 -9.69 13.14
CA ASP A 425 19.16 -8.52 13.07
C ASP A 425 18.71 -7.39 14.01
N MET A 426 17.47 -6.90 13.87
CA MET A 426 16.93 -5.77 14.66
C MET A 426 16.95 -6.03 16.18
N MET A 427 16.74 -7.29 16.57
CA MET A 427 16.67 -7.70 17.98
C MET A 427 17.93 -8.39 18.49
N ASN A 428 18.96 -8.55 17.64
CA ASN A 428 20.20 -9.25 17.94
C ASN A 428 19.96 -10.67 18.51
N LEU A 429 19.18 -11.46 17.78
CA LEU A 429 18.83 -12.84 18.13
C LEU A 429 19.67 -13.83 17.31
N SER A 430 20.13 -14.89 17.95
CA SER A 430 20.70 -16.07 17.31
C SER A 430 19.62 -17.09 16.93
N ASP A 431 19.97 -18.07 16.11
CA ASP A 431 19.09 -19.21 15.78
C ASP A 431 18.70 -20.04 17.01
N THR A 432 19.48 -19.92 18.10
CA THR A 432 19.17 -20.61 19.35
C THR A 432 18.16 -19.86 20.21
N ASP A 433 17.86 -18.59 19.94
CA ASP A 433 16.96 -17.80 20.77
C ASP A 433 15.48 -18.07 20.47
N PHE A 434 14.66 -18.14 21.52
CA PHE A 434 13.20 -18.15 21.37
C PHE A 434 12.63 -16.82 21.87
N PRO A 435 11.97 -16.03 21.01
CA PRO A 435 11.47 -14.72 21.42
C PRO A 435 10.49 -14.78 22.59
N SER A 436 10.83 -14.11 23.69
CA SER A 436 9.96 -14.00 24.86
C SER A 436 8.92 -12.88 24.71
N PHE A 437 8.05 -12.70 25.70
CA PHE A 437 7.20 -11.51 25.81
C PHE A 437 8.03 -10.22 25.75
N PHE A 438 9.16 -10.15 26.48
CA PHE A 438 10.01 -8.96 26.52
C PHE A 438 10.71 -8.71 25.19
N THR A 439 11.11 -9.75 24.47
CA THR A 439 11.69 -9.62 23.13
C THR A 439 10.66 -9.08 22.14
N ASN A 440 9.44 -9.62 22.17
CA ASN A 440 8.33 -9.14 21.35
C ASN A 440 7.91 -7.70 21.70
N PHE A 441 7.89 -7.35 22.99
CA PHE A 441 7.64 -5.99 23.43
C PHE A 441 8.77 -5.03 23.00
N GLY A 442 10.03 -5.48 23.02
CA GLY A 442 11.17 -4.75 22.47
C GLY A 442 11.02 -4.47 20.98
N PHE A 443 10.60 -5.48 20.19
CA PHE A 443 10.30 -5.29 18.76
C PHE A 443 9.13 -4.34 18.54
N PHE A 444 8.08 -4.44 19.37
CA PHE A 444 6.96 -3.49 19.35
C PHE A 444 7.42 -2.05 19.59
N LEU A 445 8.36 -1.81 20.51
CA LEU A 445 8.89 -0.47 20.76
C LEU A 445 9.84 0.01 19.65
N LYS A 446 10.78 -0.81 19.21
CA LYS A 446 11.79 -0.43 18.20
C LYS A 446 11.18 -0.28 16.81
N TYR A 447 10.56 -1.33 16.30
CA TYR A 447 10.06 -1.37 14.93
C TYR A 447 8.64 -0.78 14.85
N GLN A 448 7.67 -1.38 15.52
CA GLN A 448 6.25 -1.05 15.27
C GLN A 448 5.87 0.35 15.81
N THR A 449 6.39 0.74 16.97
CA THR A 449 6.12 2.07 17.55
C THR A 449 7.17 3.09 17.14
N GLY A 450 8.45 2.73 17.18
CA GLY A 450 9.56 3.62 16.84
C GLY A 450 9.61 3.93 15.34
N LEU A 451 9.94 2.92 14.54
CA LEU A 451 10.12 3.06 13.09
C LEU A 451 8.79 3.28 12.33
N MET A 452 7.73 2.55 12.67
CA MET A 452 6.48 2.56 11.89
C MET A 452 5.44 3.58 12.37
N TYR A 453 5.66 4.28 13.49
CA TYR A 453 4.72 5.31 13.96
C TYR A 453 5.42 6.60 14.35
N MET A 454 6.36 6.56 15.31
CA MET A 454 7.01 7.77 15.82
C MET A 454 7.85 8.45 14.74
N ARG A 455 8.48 7.70 13.83
CA ARG A 455 9.19 8.28 12.67
C ARG A 455 8.27 9.14 11.82
N TYR A 456 7.10 8.63 11.43
CA TYR A 456 6.12 9.38 10.65
C TYR A 456 5.55 10.57 11.44
N PHE A 457 5.28 10.40 12.73
CA PHE A 457 4.89 11.51 13.59
C PHE A 457 5.94 12.64 13.55
N MET A 458 7.23 12.28 13.56
CA MET A 458 8.33 13.25 13.48
C MET A 458 8.52 13.83 12.08
N TRP A 459 8.25 13.10 10.99
CA TRP A 459 8.21 13.67 9.63
C TRP A 459 7.29 14.88 9.57
N ASN A 460 6.11 14.75 10.17
CA ASN A 460 5.07 15.78 10.12
C ASN A 460 5.37 17.01 11.00
N PHE A 461 6.16 16.88 12.07
CA PHE A 461 6.31 17.96 13.07
C PHE A 461 7.75 18.36 13.43
N ALA A 462 8.75 17.64 12.95
CA ALA A 462 10.17 17.97 13.10
C ALA A 462 10.89 18.12 11.74
N GLY A 463 10.54 17.29 10.76
CA GLY A 463 11.08 17.31 9.41
C GLY A 463 11.46 15.91 8.91
N ARG A 464 11.83 15.83 7.63
CA ARG A 464 12.07 14.58 6.90
C ARG A 464 13.43 14.62 6.20
N GLN A 465 14.14 13.49 6.21
CA GLN A 465 15.49 13.41 5.66
C GLN A 465 15.48 13.25 4.14
N ASN A 466 14.65 12.34 3.63
CA ASN A 466 14.47 12.05 2.20
C ASN A 466 13.22 11.17 1.98
N ASP A 467 12.90 10.94 0.71
CA ASP A 467 11.76 10.12 0.26
C ASP A 467 12.04 8.62 0.18
N LEU A 468 13.26 8.18 0.51
CA LEU A 468 13.62 6.77 0.44
C LEU A 468 12.84 5.95 1.47
N HIS A 469 12.54 4.71 1.11
CA HIS A 469 11.79 3.81 1.97
C HIS A 469 12.63 3.32 3.16
N GLY A 470 12.25 3.71 4.36
CA GLY A 470 13.00 3.39 5.57
C GLY A 470 12.71 1.99 6.11
N GLN A 471 13.68 1.10 6.02
CA GLN A 471 13.64 -0.25 6.61
C GLN A 471 14.49 -0.35 7.89
N GLY A 472 14.75 0.76 8.58
CA GLY A 472 15.53 0.80 9.82
C GLY A 472 16.98 1.24 9.66
N SER A 473 17.42 1.59 8.45
CA SER A 473 18.72 2.23 8.20
C SER A 473 18.75 3.66 8.75
N LEU A 474 19.94 4.23 8.97
CA LEU A 474 20.10 5.60 9.50
C LEU A 474 20.00 6.70 8.44
N TYR A 475 19.76 6.34 7.17
CA TYR A 475 19.88 7.25 6.03
C TYR A 475 18.74 7.13 5.01
N GLU A 476 17.81 6.18 5.16
CA GLU A 476 16.61 6.08 4.31
C GLU A 476 15.35 6.38 5.11
N GLY A 477 14.58 7.35 4.65
CA GLY A 477 13.28 7.69 5.21
C GLY A 477 13.33 8.13 6.67
N GLN A 478 14.45 8.61 7.20
CA GLN A 478 14.48 9.07 8.59
C GLN A 478 13.85 10.44 8.76
N TRP A 479 13.52 10.79 10.00
CA TRP A 479 13.16 12.17 10.33
C TRP A 479 14.43 12.96 10.64
N LEU A 480 14.45 14.23 10.25
CA LEU A 480 15.58 15.14 10.47
C LEU A 480 15.04 16.51 10.84
N SER A 481 15.58 17.12 11.89
CA SER A 481 15.05 18.39 12.41
C SER A 481 15.63 19.64 11.74
N GLY A 482 16.87 19.58 11.26
CA GLY A 482 17.66 20.74 10.85
C GLY A 482 18.52 21.32 11.98
N VAL A 483 18.40 20.79 13.21
CA VAL A 483 19.25 21.13 14.34
C VAL A 483 20.42 20.15 14.37
N LYS A 484 21.51 20.52 13.69
CA LYS A 484 22.66 19.63 13.44
C LYS A 484 23.15 18.81 14.64
N PRO A 485 23.31 19.35 15.87
CA PRO A 485 23.75 18.53 17.01
C PRO A 485 22.76 17.41 17.39
N ILE A 486 21.45 17.67 17.27
CA ILE A 486 20.42 16.67 17.56
C ILE A 486 20.36 15.64 16.45
N ASP A 487 20.39 16.10 15.19
CA ASP A 487 20.40 15.23 14.02
C ASP A 487 21.65 14.33 14.03
N ALA A 488 22.81 14.86 14.47
CA ALA A 488 24.04 14.09 14.59
C ALA A 488 23.98 12.99 15.66
N LEU A 489 23.30 13.26 16.79
CA LEU A 489 23.08 12.26 17.82
C LEU A 489 22.20 11.12 17.31
N LEU A 490 21.18 11.41 16.52
CA LEU A 490 20.25 10.42 15.97
C LEU A 490 20.86 9.65 14.79
N LEU A 491 21.34 10.35 13.77
CA LEU A 491 21.66 9.81 12.44
C LEU A 491 23.16 9.63 12.19
N GLY A 492 24.02 10.13 13.08
CA GLY A 492 25.48 10.13 12.91
C GLY A 492 25.96 11.42 12.25
N ASP A 493 27.22 11.49 11.86
CA ASP A 493 27.83 12.72 11.32
C ASP A 493 26.97 13.42 10.24
N GLN A 494 26.79 14.74 10.38
CA GLN A 494 25.95 15.57 9.49
C GLN A 494 26.75 16.64 8.74
N SER A 495 28.09 16.54 8.73
CA SER A 495 28.96 17.53 8.09
C SER A 495 28.94 17.39 6.56
N ASN A 496 28.97 16.14 6.07
CA ASN A 496 29.09 15.81 4.66
C ASN A 496 27.86 15.10 4.10
N LEU A 497 26.65 15.64 4.33
CA LEU A 497 25.44 15.01 3.80
C LEU A 497 25.51 14.90 2.25
N PRO A 498 25.11 13.74 1.68
CA PRO A 498 25.31 13.42 0.28
C PRO A 498 24.12 13.89 -0.60
N PRO A 499 24.22 13.79 -1.94
CA PRO A 499 23.15 14.19 -2.86
C PRO A 499 21.80 13.53 -2.61
N THR A 500 21.76 12.23 -2.27
CA THR A 500 20.51 11.50 -1.96
C THR A 500 19.71 12.11 -0.80
N ILE A 501 20.36 12.92 0.04
CA ILE A 501 19.73 13.69 1.11
C ILE A 501 19.54 15.14 0.68
N LYS A 502 20.60 15.86 0.31
CA LYS A 502 20.53 17.32 0.09
C LYS A 502 19.73 17.73 -1.14
N GLU A 503 19.67 16.87 -2.15
CA GLU A 503 18.97 17.12 -3.42
C GLU A 503 17.63 16.39 -3.50
N SER A 504 17.21 15.74 -2.41
CA SER A 504 15.86 15.20 -2.26
C SER A 504 14.89 16.35 -2.02
N ASN A 505 13.75 16.36 -2.74
CA ASN A 505 12.67 17.31 -2.49
C ASN A 505 12.16 17.18 -1.03
N ALA A 506 12.05 15.95 -0.50
CA ALA A 506 11.61 15.71 0.88
C ALA A 506 12.64 16.06 1.98
N TYR A 507 13.68 16.86 1.69
CA TYR A 507 14.67 17.30 2.69
C TYR A 507 14.16 18.48 3.54
N ASN A 508 13.12 18.19 4.31
CA ASN A 508 12.31 19.14 5.07
C ASN A 508 12.86 19.38 6.47
N ARG A 509 13.00 20.65 6.89
CA ARG A 509 13.52 21.02 8.22
C ARG A 509 12.58 21.98 8.94
N TYR A 510 11.86 21.46 9.94
CA TYR A 510 10.93 22.26 10.74
C TYR A 510 11.52 22.73 12.08
N PHE A 511 12.76 22.33 12.40
CA PHE A 511 13.49 22.76 13.61
C PHE A 511 12.73 22.49 14.91
N PHE A 512 11.89 21.45 14.93
CA PHE A 512 10.93 21.12 15.99
C PHE A 512 9.89 22.20 16.31
N LEU A 513 9.78 23.28 15.53
CA LEU A 513 8.88 24.39 15.85
C LEU A 513 7.40 23.96 15.94
N PRO A 514 6.84 23.21 14.97
CA PRO A 514 5.47 22.69 15.09
C PRO A 514 5.32 21.76 16.30
N LEU A 515 6.29 20.86 16.52
CA LEU A 515 6.29 19.94 17.65
C LEU A 515 6.27 20.69 18.99
N ILE A 516 7.15 21.68 19.17
CA ILE A 516 7.28 22.47 20.39
C ILE A 516 5.99 23.24 20.67
N ILE A 517 5.39 23.88 19.66
CA ILE A 517 4.11 24.58 19.81
C ILE A 517 3.01 23.61 20.25
N GLY A 518 2.95 22.42 19.62
CA GLY A 518 2.01 21.37 19.99
C GLY A 518 2.22 20.86 21.42
N LEU A 519 3.46 20.61 21.84
CA LEU A 519 3.77 20.18 23.21
C LEU A 519 3.41 21.27 24.23
N ILE A 520 3.76 22.53 23.98
CA ILE A 520 3.35 23.67 24.82
C ILE A 520 1.83 23.71 24.96
N GLY A 521 1.12 23.56 23.84
CA GLY A 521 -0.33 23.49 23.81
C GLY A 521 -0.90 22.33 24.62
N ALA A 522 -0.33 21.13 24.48
CA ALA A 522 -0.73 19.95 25.24
C ALA A 522 -0.54 20.16 26.75
N PHE A 523 0.65 20.58 27.19
CA PHE A 523 0.93 20.85 28.60
C PHE A 523 0.02 21.94 29.18
N TRP A 524 -0.18 23.03 28.44
CA TRP A 524 -1.07 24.11 28.88
C TRP A 524 -2.54 23.65 28.93
N HIS A 525 -2.99 22.84 27.96
CA HIS A 525 -4.32 22.27 27.94
C HIS A 525 -4.56 21.36 29.15
N PHE A 526 -3.64 20.44 29.46
CA PHE A 526 -3.74 19.58 30.65
C PHE A 526 -3.72 20.40 31.94
N LYS A 527 -2.95 21.49 32.01
CA LYS A 527 -2.94 22.37 33.18
C LYS A 527 -4.25 23.15 33.37
N LYS A 528 -4.88 23.59 32.29
CA LYS A 528 -6.13 24.38 32.34
C LYS A 528 -7.38 23.52 32.46
N ASN A 529 -7.44 22.41 31.74
CA ASN A 529 -8.58 21.48 31.74
C ASN A 529 -8.14 20.06 31.36
N GLN A 530 -7.86 19.25 32.38
CA GLN A 530 -7.43 17.85 32.21
C GLN A 530 -8.45 16.97 31.48
N LYS A 531 -9.75 17.27 31.58
CA LYS A 531 -10.81 16.45 30.97
C LYS A 531 -10.82 16.60 29.46
N ASP A 532 -10.83 17.84 28.98
CA ASP A 532 -10.81 18.15 27.55
C ASP A 532 -9.47 17.75 26.92
N ALA A 533 -8.36 17.98 27.64
CA ALA A 533 -7.03 17.53 27.20
C ALA A 533 -6.96 16.00 27.10
N GLY A 534 -7.56 15.27 28.06
CA GLY A 534 -7.66 13.82 28.05
C GLY A 534 -8.49 13.28 26.88
N ILE A 535 -9.57 13.96 26.47
CA ILE A 535 -10.35 13.59 25.28
C ILE A 535 -9.49 13.69 24.01
N VAL A 536 -8.74 14.79 23.84
CA VAL A 536 -7.81 14.94 22.70
C VAL A 536 -6.69 13.89 22.76
N GLY A 537 -6.18 13.59 23.96
CA GLY A 537 -5.18 12.54 24.16
C GLY A 537 -5.69 11.12 23.83
N LEU A 538 -6.96 10.83 24.13
CA LEU A 538 -7.60 9.57 23.72
C LEU A 538 -7.77 9.50 22.21
N LEU A 539 -8.18 10.59 21.57
CA LEU A 539 -8.24 10.66 20.11
C LEU A 539 -6.86 10.36 19.52
N PHE A 540 -5.82 11.07 19.97
CA PHE A 540 -4.42 10.87 19.56
C PHE A 540 -3.96 9.40 19.72
N PHE A 541 -4.26 8.77 20.86
CA PHE A 541 -3.87 7.40 21.14
C PHE A 541 -4.58 6.39 20.23
N PHE A 542 -5.92 6.49 20.10
CA PHE A 542 -6.72 5.51 19.37
C PHE A 542 -6.51 5.61 17.85
N THR A 543 -6.28 6.79 17.30
CA THR A 543 -5.99 7.00 15.88
C THR A 543 -4.49 6.96 15.55
N GLY A 544 -3.67 6.46 16.48
CA GLY A 544 -2.22 6.33 16.36
C GLY A 544 -1.76 4.99 16.91
N LEU A 545 -1.24 4.98 18.15
CA LEU A 545 -0.67 3.79 18.81
C LEU A 545 -1.61 2.57 18.86
N ALA A 546 -2.93 2.75 18.98
CA ALA A 546 -3.85 1.62 18.99
C ALA A 546 -3.92 0.91 17.61
N ILE A 547 -3.70 1.64 16.52
CA ILE A 547 -3.63 1.07 15.16
C ILE A 547 -2.41 0.16 15.04
N VAL A 548 -1.25 0.59 15.57
CA VAL A 548 -0.02 -0.22 15.60
C VAL A 548 -0.28 -1.59 16.27
N ILE A 549 -0.99 -1.58 17.41
CA ILE A 549 -1.34 -2.80 18.14
C ILE A 549 -2.22 -3.72 17.29
N TYR A 550 -3.24 -3.14 16.62
CA TYR A 550 -4.25 -3.86 15.84
C TYR A 550 -3.74 -4.40 14.50
N LEU A 551 -2.88 -3.65 13.81
CA LEU A 551 -2.29 -4.07 12.54
C LEU A 551 -1.23 -5.16 12.75
N ASN A 552 -0.51 -5.14 13.88
CA ASN A 552 0.60 -6.04 14.17
C ASN A 552 1.51 -6.24 12.94
N GLN A 553 1.99 -5.11 12.40
CA GLN A 553 2.73 -5.03 11.15
C GLN A 553 4.00 -5.87 11.18
N LYS A 554 4.28 -6.54 10.06
CA LYS A 554 5.50 -7.32 9.81
C LYS A 554 6.60 -6.37 9.26
N PRO A 555 7.89 -6.75 9.34
CA PRO A 555 8.97 -5.97 8.75
C PRO A 555 8.93 -6.04 7.22
N LEU A 556 9.71 -5.20 6.55
CA LEU A 556 9.85 -5.20 5.08
C LEU A 556 8.51 -5.00 4.35
N GLU A 557 7.66 -4.13 4.89
CA GLU A 557 6.47 -3.63 4.16
C GLU A 557 6.89 -3.12 2.78
N PRO A 558 6.05 -3.22 1.74
CA PRO A 558 6.41 -2.85 0.37
C PRO A 558 6.43 -1.33 0.14
N ARG A 559 5.80 -0.55 1.02
CA ARG A 559 5.82 0.92 1.03
C ARG A 559 5.61 1.49 2.42
N GLU A 560 5.87 2.79 2.56
CA GLU A 560 5.55 3.56 3.76
C GLU A 560 4.03 3.53 4.05
N ARG A 561 3.64 3.51 5.34
CA ARG A 561 2.25 3.33 5.81
C ARG A 561 1.76 4.48 6.71
N ASP A 562 2.33 5.65 6.54
CA ASP A 562 2.09 6.85 7.35
C ASP A 562 0.64 7.37 7.28
N TYR A 563 -0.03 7.21 6.13
CA TYR A 563 -1.45 7.54 5.94
C TYR A 563 -2.39 6.84 6.95
N ALA A 564 -2.01 5.69 7.50
CA ALA A 564 -2.80 4.99 8.52
C ALA A 564 -2.92 5.78 9.84
N TYR A 565 -2.00 6.72 10.09
CA TYR A 565 -1.85 7.42 11.36
C TYR A 565 -2.25 8.89 11.32
N VAL A 566 -2.73 9.40 10.18
CA VAL A 566 -3.09 10.82 9.98
C VAL A 566 -4.13 11.33 10.97
N GLY A 567 -4.97 10.46 11.53
CA GLY A 567 -5.91 10.83 12.59
C GLY A 567 -5.20 11.24 13.89
N SER A 568 -4.06 10.63 14.24
CA SER A 568 -3.26 11.08 15.40
C SER A 568 -2.58 12.42 15.12
N PHE A 569 -2.17 12.67 13.88
CA PHE A 569 -1.56 13.93 13.47
C PHE A 569 -2.61 15.07 13.50
N TYR A 570 -3.85 14.76 13.09
CA TYR A 570 -5.02 15.63 13.26
C TYR A 570 -5.23 16.00 14.74
N ALA A 571 -5.19 15.02 15.64
CA ALA A 571 -5.35 15.26 17.08
C ALA A 571 -4.21 16.11 17.64
N PHE A 572 -2.97 15.90 17.20
CA PHE A 572 -1.83 16.70 17.61
C PHE A 572 -1.93 18.15 17.11
N ALA A 573 -2.45 18.37 15.89
CA ALA A 573 -2.68 19.70 15.35
C ALA A 573 -3.69 20.53 16.18
N ILE A 574 -4.61 19.88 16.89
CA ILE A 574 -5.45 20.56 17.89
C ILE A 574 -4.59 21.19 18.99
N TRP A 575 -3.57 20.48 19.48
CA TRP A 575 -2.65 21.03 20.46
C TRP A 575 -1.73 22.09 19.88
N ILE A 576 -1.32 22.00 18.62
CA ILE A 576 -0.60 23.10 17.95
C ILE A 576 -1.45 24.38 18.00
N GLY A 577 -2.75 24.28 17.67
CA GLY A 577 -3.68 25.41 17.79
C GLY A 577 -3.80 25.94 19.22
N ILE A 578 -3.94 25.06 20.21
CA ILE A 578 -4.01 25.44 21.64
C ILE A 578 -2.71 26.07 22.12
N GLY A 579 -1.56 25.72 21.53
CA GLY A 579 -0.26 26.35 21.77
C GLY A 579 -0.29 27.87 21.58
N VAL A 580 -1.07 28.36 20.61
CA VAL A 580 -1.27 29.82 20.39
C VAL A 580 -1.89 30.48 21.63
N LEU A 581 -2.84 29.82 22.29
CA LEU A 581 -3.46 30.34 23.52
C LEU A 581 -2.47 30.36 24.67
N ALA A 582 -1.65 29.31 24.81
CA ALA A 582 -0.61 29.23 25.83
C ALA A 582 0.42 30.36 25.68
N ILE A 583 0.87 30.61 24.44
CA ILE A 583 1.80 31.69 24.13
C ILE A 583 1.14 33.06 24.33
N THR A 584 -0.14 33.21 23.96
CA THR A 584 -0.91 34.43 24.22
C THR A 584 -1.03 34.71 25.73
N ASP A 585 -1.37 33.70 26.54
CA ASP A 585 -1.46 33.79 28.00
C ASP A 585 -0.11 34.22 28.61
N TRP A 586 1.00 33.67 28.10
CA TRP A 586 2.34 34.08 28.52
C TRP A 586 2.71 35.51 28.10
N LEU A 587 2.49 35.90 26.84
CA LEU A 587 2.78 37.24 26.32
C LEU A 587 1.92 38.33 26.98
N SER A 588 0.67 38.00 27.33
CA SER A 588 -0.25 38.94 27.98
C SER A 588 0.23 39.44 29.35
N LYS A 589 1.24 38.78 29.94
CA LYS A 589 1.93 39.25 31.15
C LYS A 589 2.86 40.44 30.89
N LYS A 590 3.24 40.68 29.63
CA LYS A 590 4.22 41.70 29.22
C LYS A 590 3.64 42.79 28.32
N VAL A 591 2.59 42.48 27.55
CA VAL A 591 1.95 43.41 26.62
C VAL A 591 0.43 43.33 26.72
N GLN A 592 -0.28 44.29 26.11
CA GLN A 592 -1.74 44.29 26.11
C GLN A 592 -2.30 43.01 25.47
N ALA A 593 -3.41 42.48 26.00
CA ALA A 593 -3.98 41.20 25.57
C ALA A 593 -4.26 41.10 24.06
N LYS A 594 -4.70 42.20 23.43
CA LYS A 594 -4.91 42.27 21.97
C LYS A 594 -3.59 42.10 21.21
N GLN A 595 -2.54 42.81 21.62
CA GLN A 595 -1.21 42.73 21.01
C GLN A 595 -0.59 41.34 21.24
N ALA A 596 -0.73 40.79 22.45
CA ALA A 596 -0.28 39.43 22.76
C ALA A 596 -0.90 38.39 21.81
N ALA A 597 -2.21 38.45 21.59
CA ALA A 597 -2.92 37.54 20.71
C ALA A 597 -2.47 37.67 19.24
N ILE A 598 -2.27 38.90 18.75
CA ILE A 598 -1.78 39.15 17.39
C ILE A 598 -0.36 38.60 17.22
N LEU A 599 0.55 38.94 18.14
CA LEU A 599 1.95 38.50 18.09
C LEU A 599 2.08 36.98 18.20
N ALA A 600 1.36 36.35 19.12
CA ALA A 600 1.34 34.89 19.26
C ALA A 600 0.84 34.21 17.98
N THR A 601 -0.26 34.72 17.41
CA THR A 601 -0.84 34.16 16.18
C THR A 601 0.14 34.30 15.01
N ALA A 602 0.69 35.50 14.79
CA ALA A 602 1.62 35.75 13.70
C ALA A 602 2.88 34.89 13.81
N ALA A 603 3.49 34.83 15.01
CA ALA A 603 4.65 33.98 15.27
C ALA A 603 4.36 32.51 15.01
N CYS A 604 3.21 31.98 15.47
CA CYS A 604 2.87 30.58 15.29
C CYS A 604 2.50 30.24 13.83
N ILE A 605 1.88 31.17 13.09
CA ILE A 605 1.63 31.00 11.64
C ILE A 605 2.96 30.84 10.90
N LEU A 606 3.94 31.69 11.20
CA LEU A 606 5.27 31.62 10.58
C LEU A 606 6.03 30.36 10.98
N ALA A 607 5.98 29.99 12.26
CA ALA A 607 6.76 28.88 12.81
C ALA A 607 6.20 27.48 12.50
N ALA A 608 4.93 27.35 12.13
CA ALA A 608 4.33 26.07 11.78
C ALA A 608 3.73 26.08 10.35
N PRO A 609 2.51 26.57 10.07
CA PRO A 609 1.92 26.47 8.73
C PRO A 609 2.80 26.99 7.58
N VAL A 610 3.38 28.19 7.71
CA VAL A 610 4.16 28.80 6.61
C VAL A 610 5.49 28.06 6.42
N LEU A 611 6.16 27.69 7.51
CA LEU A 611 7.40 26.90 7.43
C LEU A 611 7.15 25.52 6.82
N MET A 612 6.08 24.84 7.24
CA MET A 612 5.70 23.53 6.73
C MET A 612 5.33 23.60 5.24
N ALA A 613 4.54 24.59 4.83
CA ALA A 613 4.24 24.84 3.43
C ALA A 613 5.50 25.17 2.61
N ALA A 614 6.40 26.02 3.12
CA ALA A 614 7.58 26.46 2.38
C ALA A 614 8.63 25.36 2.20
N GLN A 615 8.74 24.45 3.17
CA GLN A 615 9.61 23.29 3.06
C GLN A 615 8.96 22.17 2.24
N GLY A 616 7.67 21.88 2.44
CA GLY A 616 6.99 20.75 1.82
C GLY A 616 6.23 21.05 0.52
N TRP A 617 6.48 22.17 -0.16
CA TRP A 617 5.74 22.48 -1.40
C TRP A 617 6.28 21.69 -2.59
N ASP A 618 7.60 21.57 -2.70
CA ASP A 618 8.29 20.99 -3.85
C ASP A 618 8.30 19.45 -3.85
N ASP A 619 8.09 18.81 -2.70
CA ASP A 619 7.88 17.36 -2.58
C ASP A 619 6.40 16.94 -2.65
N HIS A 620 5.47 17.89 -2.58
CA HIS A 620 4.04 17.64 -2.73
C HIS A 620 3.45 18.14 -4.05
N ASP A 621 4.17 18.95 -4.84
CA ASP A 621 3.74 19.41 -6.18
C ASP A 621 3.79 18.27 -7.21
N ARG A 622 2.68 17.54 -7.36
CA ARG A 622 2.50 16.46 -8.35
C ARG A 622 1.83 16.91 -9.64
N SER A 623 1.68 18.22 -9.86
CA SER A 623 0.95 18.78 -11.02
C SER A 623 1.52 18.36 -12.39
N GLU A 624 2.76 17.88 -12.40
CA GLU A 624 3.49 17.45 -13.60
C GLU A 624 3.69 15.93 -13.68
N LYS A 625 3.04 15.14 -12.82
CA LYS A 625 3.24 13.69 -12.75
C LYS A 625 2.24 12.94 -13.66
N TRP A 626 2.77 12.33 -14.72
CA TRP A 626 2.01 11.57 -15.74
C TRP A 626 2.49 10.13 -15.89
N LEU A 627 3.50 9.73 -15.10
CA LEU A 627 4.28 8.51 -15.36
C LEU A 627 3.47 7.23 -15.21
N ALA A 628 2.70 7.05 -14.13
CA ALA A 628 1.97 5.81 -13.89
C ALA A 628 0.99 5.49 -15.04
N ARG A 629 0.28 6.51 -15.53
CA ARG A 629 -0.56 6.41 -16.73
C ARG A 629 0.24 6.03 -17.98
N ASP A 630 1.32 6.75 -18.25
CA ASP A 630 2.10 6.57 -19.48
C ASP A 630 2.83 5.22 -19.50
N VAL A 631 3.31 4.74 -18.36
CA VAL A 631 3.90 3.40 -18.20
C VAL A 631 2.87 2.31 -18.47
N ALA A 632 1.64 2.44 -17.97
CA ALA A 632 0.56 1.52 -18.30
C ALA A 632 0.29 1.46 -19.81
N ILE A 633 0.27 2.62 -20.48
CA ILE A 633 0.15 2.69 -21.93
C ILE A 633 1.34 1.98 -22.60
N ASN A 634 2.57 2.19 -22.13
CA ASN A 634 3.76 1.55 -22.72
C ASN A 634 3.73 0.02 -22.57
N TYR A 635 3.25 -0.52 -21.45
CA TYR A 635 3.02 -1.97 -21.31
C TYR A 635 2.04 -2.49 -22.37
N LEU A 636 0.92 -1.78 -22.59
CA LEU A 636 -0.06 -2.13 -23.61
C LEU A 636 0.50 -1.99 -25.04
N GLU A 637 1.23 -0.91 -25.34
CA GLU A 637 1.85 -0.66 -26.65
C GLU A 637 2.99 -1.63 -26.97
N SER A 638 3.61 -2.23 -25.95
CA SER A 638 4.57 -3.33 -26.12
C SER A 638 3.89 -4.58 -26.70
N CYS A 639 2.60 -4.76 -26.46
CA CYS A 639 1.88 -5.96 -26.84
C CYS A 639 1.36 -5.89 -28.28
N ALA A 640 1.57 -6.97 -29.03
CA ALA A 640 0.87 -7.20 -30.29
C ALA A 640 -0.67 -7.22 -30.12
N PRO A 641 -1.46 -7.02 -31.20
CA PRO A 641 -2.92 -7.06 -31.13
C PRO A 641 -3.46 -8.36 -30.52
N ASN A 642 -4.54 -8.27 -29.73
CA ASN A 642 -5.26 -9.39 -29.09
C ASN A 642 -4.40 -10.23 -28.11
N ALA A 643 -3.32 -9.65 -27.59
CA ALA A 643 -2.40 -10.32 -26.67
C ALA A 643 -3.04 -10.69 -25.32
N ILE A 644 -2.38 -11.61 -24.62
CA ILE A 644 -2.58 -11.89 -23.19
C ILE A 644 -1.34 -11.32 -22.49
N LEU A 645 -1.53 -10.37 -21.57
CA LEU A 645 -0.46 -9.76 -20.78
C LEU A 645 -0.58 -10.18 -19.32
N PHE A 646 0.40 -10.94 -18.86
CA PHE A 646 0.54 -11.35 -17.47
C PHE A 646 1.22 -10.25 -16.66
N THR A 647 0.59 -9.87 -15.56
CA THR A 647 1.03 -8.85 -14.60
C THR A 647 1.20 -9.49 -13.22
N TYR A 648 1.77 -8.80 -12.23
CA TYR A 648 1.98 -9.37 -10.90
C TYR A 648 1.50 -8.46 -9.76
N GLY A 649 2.00 -7.23 -9.70
CA GLY A 649 1.81 -6.35 -8.55
C GLY A 649 0.75 -5.26 -8.74
N ASP A 650 0.56 -4.45 -7.70
CA ASP A 650 -0.37 -3.31 -7.74
C ASP A 650 0.11 -2.24 -8.76
N ASN A 651 1.42 -1.97 -8.80
CA ASN A 651 2.00 -0.89 -9.61
C ASN A 651 2.07 -1.18 -11.12
N ASP A 652 1.96 -2.44 -11.54
CA ASP A 652 1.70 -2.76 -12.95
C ASP A 652 0.18 -2.85 -13.22
N THR A 653 -0.55 -3.59 -12.40
CA THR A 653 -1.93 -3.99 -12.68
C THR A 653 -2.94 -2.85 -12.56
N TYR A 654 -2.86 -2.03 -11.51
CA TYR A 654 -3.89 -1.01 -11.27
C TYR A 654 -3.82 0.16 -12.26
N PRO A 655 -2.64 0.68 -12.63
CA PRO A 655 -2.54 1.62 -13.74
C PRO A 655 -3.01 1.04 -15.09
N LEU A 656 -2.76 -0.25 -15.35
CA LEU A 656 -3.26 -0.95 -16.54
C LEU A 656 -4.80 -1.06 -16.54
N TRP A 657 -5.40 -1.38 -15.41
CA TRP A 657 -6.86 -1.35 -15.25
C TRP A 657 -7.42 0.05 -15.46
N TYR A 658 -6.78 1.10 -14.94
CA TYR A 658 -7.16 2.48 -15.23
C TYR A 658 -7.13 2.76 -16.75
N ALA A 659 -6.03 2.44 -17.43
CA ALA A 659 -5.86 2.70 -18.86
C ALA A 659 -6.97 2.05 -19.71
N GLN A 660 -7.36 0.81 -19.39
CA GLN A 660 -8.45 0.11 -20.09
C GLN A 660 -9.84 0.56 -19.65
N GLU A 661 -10.11 0.62 -18.34
CA GLU A 661 -11.46 0.84 -17.83
C GLU A 661 -11.92 2.30 -17.94
N VAL A 662 -10.99 3.25 -17.87
CA VAL A 662 -11.28 4.69 -17.89
C VAL A 662 -10.99 5.28 -19.27
N GLU A 663 -9.78 5.11 -19.77
CA GLU A 663 -9.34 5.76 -21.02
C GLU A 663 -9.55 4.90 -22.27
N ASN A 664 -9.99 3.65 -22.12
CA ASN A 664 -10.25 2.73 -23.23
C ASN A 664 -9.04 2.51 -24.14
N ILE A 665 -7.83 2.43 -23.55
CA ILE A 665 -6.59 2.17 -24.28
C ILE A 665 -6.39 0.67 -24.45
N ARG A 666 -6.15 0.22 -25.69
CA ARG A 666 -5.90 -1.19 -26.04
C ARG A 666 -6.86 -2.18 -25.35
N PRO A 667 -8.19 -2.01 -25.47
CA PRO A 667 -9.19 -2.91 -24.89
C PRO A 667 -9.17 -4.34 -25.49
N ASP A 668 -8.36 -4.57 -26.53
CA ASP A 668 -8.11 -5.87 -27.13
C ASP A 668 -7.18 -6.77 -26.29
N VAL A 669 -6.26 -6.16 -25.52
CA VAL A 669 -5.29 -6.89 -24.69
C VAL A 669 -5.96 -7.44 -23.44
N ARG A 670 -5.79 -8.74 -23.15
CA ARG A 670 -6.28 -9.35 -21.92
C ARG A 670 -5.25 -9.23 -20.80
N LEU A 671 -5.59 -8.52 -19.74
CA LEU A 671 -4.78 -8.44 -18.54
C LEU A 671 -5.03 -9.65 -17.62
N VAL A 672 -3.96 -10.26 -17.12
CA VAL A 672 -4.00 -11.40 -16.19
C VAL A 672 -3.02 -11.18 -15.04
N ASN A 673 -3.52 -10.84 -13.86
CA ASN A 673 -2.71 -10.68 -12.66
C ASN A 673 -2.45 -12.04 -12.02
N LEU A 674 -1.18 -12.44 -11.98
CA LEU A 674 -0.72 -13.73 -11.46
C LEU A 674 -0.95 -13.89 -9.95
N SER A 675 -0.91 -12.82 -9.15
CA SER A 675 -1.18 -12.87 -7.71
C SER A 675 -2.65 -13.15 -7.37
N LEU A 676 -3.57 -12.83 -8.29
CA LEU A 676 -4.99 -13.14 -8.17
C LEU A 676 -5.36 -14.46 -8.85
N PHE A 677 -4.45 -15.05 -9.62
CA PHE A 677 -4.76 -16.15 -10.53
C PHE A 677 -5.05 -17.48 -9.83
N ASP A 678 -4.62 -17.63 -8.58
CA ASP A 678 -4.95 -18.79 -7.75
C ASP A 678 -6.38 -18.79 -7.21
N THR A 679 -7.13 -17.71 -7.44
CA THR A 679 -8.52 -17.57 -6.95
C THR A 679 -9.54 -18.03 -8.00
N ASP A 680 -10.57 -18.75 -7.55
CA ASP A 680 -11.61 -19.32 -8.41
C ASP A 680 -12.40 -18.25 -9.18
N TRP A 681 -12.78 -17.17 -8.48
CA TRP A 681 -13.50 -16.04 -9.08
C TRP A 681 -12.72 -15.35 -10.20
N TYR A 682 -11.39 -15.34 -10.12
CA TYR A 682 -10.56 -14.70 -11.13
C TYR A 682 -10.50 -15.56 -12.39
N ILE A 683 -10.31 -16.88 -12.24
CA ILE A 683 -10.37 -17.84 -13.35
C ILE A 683 -11.74 -17.80 -14.05
N ASP A 684 -12.84 -17.74 -13.27
CA ASP A 684 -14.20 -17.53 -13.80
C ASP A 684 -14.29 -16.25 -14.64
N ASN A 685 -13.70 -15.16 -14.16
CA ASN A 685 -13.71 -13.87 -14.87
C ASN A 685 -12.96 -13.94 -16.20
N LEU A 686 -11.87 -14.71 -16.25
CA LEU A 686 -11.01 -14.90 -17.43
C LEU A 686 -11.68 -15.70 -18.55
N GLN A 687 -12.70 -16.50 -18.25
CA GLN A 687 -13.51 -17.24 -19.22
C GLN A 687 -14.65 -16.44 -19.84
N ARG A 688 -14.76 -15.14 -19.53
CA ARG A 688 -15.74 -14.23 -20.14
C ARG A 688 -15.06 -13.28 -21.11
N LYS A 689 -15.77 -12.91 -22.17
CA LYS A 689 -15.40 -11.77 -22.99
C LYS A 689 -15.37 -10.50 -22.13
N VAL A 690 -14.28 -9.74 -22.22
CA VAL A 690 -14.10 -8.46 -21.53
C VAL A 690 -13.64 -7.44 -22.57
N HIS A 691 -14.39 -6.34 -22.68
CA HIS A 691 -14.20 -5.34 -23.74
C HIS A 691 -14.18 -5.99 -25.13
N GLU A 692 -13.11 -5.78 -25.90
CA GLU A 692 -12.88 -6.37 -27.23
C GLU A 692 -12.17 -7.74 -27.14
N SER A 693 -11.63 -8.09 -25.97
CA SER A 693 -10.89 -9.32 -25.74
C SER A 693 -11.82 -10.51 -25.52
N GLU A 694 -11.76 -11.49 -26.41
CA GLU A 694 -12.46 -12.76 -26.25
C GLU A 694 -12.00 -13.51 -24.98
N ALA A 695 -12.83 -14.45 -24.51
CA ALA A 695 -12.50 -15.32 -23.39
C ALA A 695 -11.14 -16.01 -23.58
N LEU A 696 -10.42 -16.23 -22.49
CA LEU A 696 -9.17 -17.00 -22.55
C LEU A 696 -9.45 -18.45 -22.95
N PRO A 697 -8.53 -19.11 -23.69
CA PRO A 697 -8.70 -20.49 -24.15
C PRO A 697 -8.46 -21.47 -23.00
N LEU A 698 -9.32 -21.44 -21.98
CA LEU A 698 -9.30 -22.36 -20.85
C LEU A 698 -10.23 -23.54 -21.14
N SER A 699 -9.72 -24.76 -20.95
CA SER A 699 -10.49 -26.01 -21.00
C SER A 699 -11.06 -26.40 -19.63
N MET A 700 -10.51 -25.85 -18.54
CA MET A 700 -11.00 -26.12 -17.18
C MET A 700 -12.48 -25.78 -17.01
N LYS A 701 -13.23 -26.64 -16.33
CA LYS A 701 -14.63 -26.41 -15.95
C LYS A 701 -14.70 -25.84 -14.52
N PRO A 702 -15.74 -25.03 -14.19
CA PRO A 702 -15.91 -24.46 -12.84
C PRO A 702 -15.71 -25.46 -11.68
N ALA A 703 -16.29 -26.65 -11.77
CA ALA A 703 -16.15 -27.70 -10.76
C ALA A 703 -14.70 -28.14 -10.50
N GLN A 704 -13.78 -27.89 -11.43
CA GLN A 704 -12.38 -28.32 -11.33
C GLN A 704 -11.48 -27.31 -10.61
N TYR A 705 -11.93 -26.05 -10.43
CA TYR A 705 -11.11 -24.99 -9.83
C TYR A 705 -11.83 -24.16 -8.75
N VAL A 706 -13.07 -24.49 -8.38
CA VAL A 706 -13.73 -23.93 -7.18
C VAL A 706 -12.85 -24.08 -5.92
N SER A 707 -12.94 -23.13 -4.99
CA SER A 707 -12.18 -23.15 -3.72
C SER A 707 -12.22 -24.52 -3.01
N GLY A 708 -11.07 -25.08 -2.66
CA GLY A 708 -10.96 -26.43 -2.06
C GLY A 708 -10.66 -27.55 -3.05
N VAL A 709 -10.64 -27.26 -4.36
CA VAL A 709 -10.37 -28.24 -5.43
C VAL A 709 -9.12 -27.81 -6.19
N ARG A 710 -8.14 -28.72 -6.29
CA ARG A 710 -6.86 -28.50 -7.01
C ARG A 710 -6.13 -27.21 -6.56
N ASP A 711 -6.27 -26.83 -5.28
CA ASP A 711 -5.61 -25.63 -4.75
C ASP A 711 -4.07 -25.77 -4.85
N VAL A 712 -3.55 -26.97 -4.56
CA VAL A 712 -2.13 -27.34 -4.72
C VAL A 712 -2.03 -28.78 -5.24
N MET A 713 -1.20 -29.00 -6.26
CA MET A 713 -0.89 -30.31 -6.85
C MET A 713 0.61 -30.55 -6.78
N TYR A 714 1.04 -31.47 -5.91
CA TYR A 714 2.46 -31.69 -5.63
C TYR A 714 3.14 -32.47 -6.76
N PHE A 715 4.43 -32.19 -6.95
CA PHE A 715 5.30 -32.98 -7.81
C PHE A 715 5.62 -34.32 -7.15
N GLN A 716 5.42 -35.39 -7.92
CA GLN A 716 5.89 -36.73 -7.58
C GLN A 716 6.82 -37.20 -8.70
N ASP A 717 8.05 -37.53 -8.37
CA ASP A 717 9.05 -37.88 -9.38
C ASP A 717 8.88 -39.33 -9.87
N TYR A 718 8.25 -39.49 -11.05
CA TYR A 718 8.09 -40.79 -11.72
C TYR A 718 9.30 -41.18 -12.58
N LYS A 719 10.41 -40.42 -12.52
CA LYS A 719 11.64 -40.68 -13.29
C LYS A 719 11.41 -40.74 -14.80
N ILE A 720 10.48 -39.94 -15.30
CA ILE A 720 10.21 -39.78 -16.73
C ILE A 720 11.41 -39.06 -17.36
N ALA A 721 12.13 -39.76 -18.24
CA ALA A 721 13.37 -39.27 -18.84
C ALA A 721 13.14 -38.14 -19.85
N GLU A 722 12.10 -38.26 -20.67
CA GLU A 722 11.81 -37.34 -21.78
C GLU A 722 10.81 -36.24 -21.39
N PRO A 723 10.89 -35.03 -21.99
CA PRO A 723 9.86 -34.00 -21.83
C PRO A 723 8.48 -34.48 -22.31
N VAL A 724 7.44 -34.17 -21.53
CA VAL A 724 6.05 -34.60 -21.81
C VAL A 724 5.24 -33.46 -22.43
N GLU A 725 4.39 -33.77 -23.42
CA GLU A 725 3.52 -32.77 -24.05
C GLU A 725 2.64 -32.07 -23.01
N LEU A 726 2.65 -30.73 -23.02
CA LEU A 726 1.96 -29.90 -22.05
C LEU A 726 0.47 -30.25 -21.96
N LYS A 727 -0.15 -30.52 -23.11
CA LYS A 727 -1.55 -30.92 -23.17
C LYS A 727 -1.82 -32.20 -22.37
N GLN A 728 -0.92 -33.19 -22.42
CA GLN A 728 -1.06 -34.43 -21.64
C GLN A 728 -0.94 -34.17 -20.13
N ILE A 729 -0.04 -33.26 -19.73
CA ILE A 729 0.07 -32.82 -18.33
C ILE A 729 -1.20 -32.12 -17.87
N VAL A 730 -1.73 -31.20 -18.67
CA VAL A 730 -2.99 -30.50 -18.37
C VAL A 730 -4.16 -31.47 -18.30
N ASP A 731 -4.30 -32.39 -19.26
CA ASP A 731 -5.35 -33.41 -19.27
C ASP A 731 -5.29 -34.29 -18.01
N LEU A 732 -4.09 -34.72 -17.59
CA LEU A 732 -3.89 -35.47 -16.34
C LEU A 732 -4.29 -34.65 -15.09
N LEU A 733 -3.86 -33.39 -15.01
CA LEU A 733 -4.15 -32.52 -13.88
C LEU A 733 -5.64 -32.15 -13.80
N LEU A 734 -6.34 -32.13 -14.94
CA LEU A 734 -7.78 -31.90 -15.03
C LEU A 734 -8.60 -33.20 -14.90
N SER A 735 -7.98 -34.37 -14.99
CA SER A 735 -8.68 -35.64 -14.87
C SER A 735 -9.40 -35.76 -13.53
N ASP A 736 -10.66 -36.17 -13.60
CA ASP A 736 -11.45 -36.56 -12.44
C ASP A 736 -11.39 -38.07 -12.19
N ASP A 737 -10.76 -38.84 -13.08
CA ASP A 737 -10.58 -40.27 -12.93
C ASP A 737 -9.67 -40.59 -11.75
N ASP A 738 -10.06 -41.62 -11.02
CA ASP A 738 -9.45 -42.00 -9.75
C ASP A 738 -8.09 -42.70 -9.93
N GLU A 739 -7.81 -43.23 -11.12
CA GLU A 739 -6.53 -43.85 -11.49
C GLU A 739 -5.46 -42.80 -11.86
N ASP A 740 -5.89 -41.60 -12.24
CA ASP A 740 -5.00 -40.47 -12.58
C ASP A 740 -4.59 -39.65 -11.34
N LYS A 741 -5.02 -40.08 -10.15
CA LYS A 741 -4.80 -39.40 -8.88
C LYS A 741 -3.95 -40.24 -7.93
N MET A 742 -3.14 -39.56 -7.14
CA MET A 742 -2.31 -40.18 -6.12
C MET A 742 -3.08 -40.29 -4.80
N ALA A 743 -3.09 -41.48 -4.19
CA ALA A 743 -3.64 -41.67 -2.85
C ALA A 743 -2.71 -41.10 -1.77
N LEU A 744 -3.25 -40.25 -0.90
CA LEU A 744 -2.61 -39.76 0.31
C LEU A 744 -2.81 -40.75 1.47
N SER A 745 -2.04 -40.60 2.55
CA SER A 745 -2.08 -41.49 3.73
C SER A 745 -3.44 -41.57 4.44
N ASN A 746 -4.35 -40.64 4.16
CA ASN A 746 -5.73 -40.63 4.65
C ASN A 746 -6.73 -41.24 3.65
N ASN A 747 -6.25 -41.96 2.63
CA ASN A 747 -7.00 -42.51 1.49
C ASN A 747 -7.71 -41.46 0.62
N THR A 748 -7.43 -40.16 0.78
CA THR A 748 -7.92 -39.15 -0.17
C THR A 748 -7.04 -39.17 -1.41
N LYS A 749 -7.65 -39.11 -2.59
CA LYS A 749 -6.94 -39.06 -3.87
C LYS A 749 -6.79 -37.61 -4.33
N VAL A 750 -5.59 -37.24 -4.75
CA VAL A 750 -5.28 -35.87 -5.20
C VAL A 750 -4.58 -35.88 -6.56
N ASN A 751 -4.85 -34.86 -7.37
CA ASN A 751 -4.12 -34.63 -8.60
C ASN A 751 -2.65 -34.28 -8.27
N PHE A 752 -1.74 -34.76 -9.11
CA PHE A 752 -0.30 -34.59 -8.95
C PHE A 752 0.33 -34.44 -10.33
N THR A 753 1.57 -33.91 -10.38
CA THR A 753 2.35 -33.91 -11.63
C THR A 753 3.48 -34.94 -11.55
N PRO A 754 3.61 -35.87 -12.52
CA PRO A 754 4.61 -36.95 -12.50
C PRO A 754 6.01 -36.50 -12.96
N THR A 755 6.09 -35.33 -13.58
CA THR A 755 7.32 -34.71 -14.10
C THR A 755 7.22 -33.20 -14.00
N LEU A 756 8.36 -32.52 -14.04
CA LEU A 756 8.46 -31.06 -14.21
C LEU A 756 9.00 -30.69 -15.60
N ASN A 757 9.37 -31.68 -16.43
CA ASN A 757 9.92 -31.46 -17.77
C ASN A 757 8.78 -31.46 -18.78
N PHE A 758 8.42 -30.27 -19.25
CA PHE A 758 7.31 -30.05 -20.17
C PHE A 758 7.83 -29.73 -21.57
N LYS A 759 7.03 -30.07 -22.57
CA LYS A 759 7.21 -29.61 -23.93
C LYS A 759 5.91 -29.13 -24.56
N LEU A 760 6.01 -28.19 -25.49
CA LEU A 760 4.91 -27.72 -26.30
C LEU A 760 5.33 -27.82 -27.77
N SER A 761 4.73 -28.77 -28.49
CA SER A 761 4.93 -28.90 -29.94
C SER A 761 4.54 -27.63 -30.69
N VAL A 762 5.37 -27.22 -31.66
CA VAL A 762 5.17 -25.99 -32.44
C VAL A 762 4.87 -26.33 -33.89
N ASN A 763 3.78 -25.79 -34.43
CA ASN A 763 3.51 -25.78 -35.86
C ASN A 763 4.02 -24.46 -36.47
N PRO A 764 5.12 -24.46 -37.25
CA PRO A 764 5.71 -23.23 -37.77
C PRO A 764 4.75 -22.44 -38.67
N SER A 765 3.94 -23.13 -39.48
CA SER A 765 2.98 -22.47 -40.38
C SER A 765 1.88 -21.75 -39.61
N GLU A 766 1.39 -22.33 -38.50
CA GLU A 766 0.40 -21.69 -37.63
C GLU A 766 1.00 -20.55 -36.82
N ALA A 767 2.20 -20.72 -36.27
CA ALA A 767 2.91 -19.67 -35.53
C ALA A 767 3.12 -18.41 -36.40
N ILE A 768 3.45 -18.59 -37.69
CA ILE A 768 3.58 -17.47 -38.63
C ILE A 768 2.21 -16.90 -39.01
N LYS A 769 1.24 -17.76 -39.38
CA LYS A 769 -0.10 -17.35 -39.80
C LYS A 769 -0.81 -16.51 -38.73
N ASN A 770 -0.65 -16.88 -37.46
CA ASN A 770 -1.27 -16.18 -36.34
C ASN A 770 -0.45 -14.96 -35.86
N GLY A 771 0.67 -14.65 -36.52
CA GLY A 771 1.53 -13.52 -36.17
C GLY A 771 2.31 -13.70 -34.86
N ALA A 772 2.42 -14.93 -34.35
CA ALA A 772 3.20 -15.24 -33.16
C ALA A 772 4.72 -15.09 -33.42
N VAL A 773 5.14 -15.37 -34.64
CA VAL A 773 6.51 -15.19 -35.14
C VAL A 773 6.48 -14.46 -36.48
N PRO A 774 7.34 -13.44 -36.72
CA PRO A 774 7.48 -12.83 -38.03
C PRO A 774 7.89 -13.84 -39.11
N ALA A 775 7.33 -13.74 -40.32
CA ALA A 775 7.66 -14.66 -41.42
C ALA A 775 9.16 -14.68 -41.77
N ALA A 776 9.85 -13.55 -41.60
CA ALA A 776 11.29 -13.42 -41.79
C ALA A 776 12.12 -14.30 -40.84
N ASP A 777 11.58 -14.62 -39.65
CA ASP A 777 12.25 -15.39 -38.61
C ASP A 777 11.90 -16.89 -38.66
N SER A 778 11.24 -17.36 -39.73
CA SER A 778 10.80 -18.75 -39.88
C SER A 778 11.88 -19.81 -39.62
N ALA A 779 13.14 -19.53 -39.97
CA ALA A 779 14.28 -20.42 -39.74
C ALA A 779 14.67 -20.59 -38.26
N ARG A 780 14.32 -19.60 -37.42
CA ARG A 780 14.58 -19.57 -35.98
C ARG A 780 13.55 -20.36 -35.19
N ILE A 781 12.41 -20.73 -35.78
CA ILE A 781 11.35 -21.47 -35.11
C ILE A 781 11.86 -22.86 -34.68
N ALA A 782 11.71 -23.17 -33.40
CA ALA A 782 11.94 -24.50 -32.85
C ALA A 782 10.78 -25.44 -33.20
N THR A 783 11.05 -26.74 -33.32
CA THR A 783 9.99 -27.75 -33.49
C THR A 783 9.17 -27.95 -32.22
N GLU A 784 9.76 -27.67 -31.07
CA GLU A 784 9.14 -27.76 -29.75
C GLU A 784 9.76 -26.72 -28.80
N VAL A 785 8.94 -26.21 -27.89
CA VAL A 785 9.36 -25.41 -26.73
C VAL A 785 9.51 -26.37 -25.56
N VAL A 786 10.72 -26.54 -25.03
CA VAL A 786 11.03 -27.49 -23.96
C VAL A 786 11.54 -26.73 -22.75
N TRP A 787 10.90 -26.91 -21.59
CA TRP A 787 11.32 -26.25 -20.37
C TRP A 787 11.06 -27.11 -19.14
N LYS A 788 11.70 -26.73 -18.03
CA LYS A 788 11.47 -27.32 -16.72
C LYS A 788 10.67 -26.35 -15.87
N PHE A 789 9.53 -26.81 -15.38
CA PHE A 789 8.74 -26.06 -14.41
C PHE A 789 9.56 -25.81 -13.14
N ASN A 790 9.56 -24.55 -12.68
CA ASN A 790 10.52 -24.05 -11.70
C ASN A 790 10.08 -24.20 -10.23
N LYS A 791 8.92 -24.82 -9.97
CA LYS A 791 8.38 -25.08 -8.62
C LYS A 791 8.12 -26.57 -8.40
N ASN A 792 8.11 -27.01 -7.14
CA ASN A 792 7.84 -28.41 -6.77
C ASN A 792 6.34 -28.73 -6.57
N TYR A 793 5.47 -27.79 -6.90
CA TYR A 793 4.02 -27.96 -6.88
C TYR A 793 3.39 -27.00 -7.88
N ILE A 794 2.28 -27.41 -8.46
CA ILE A 794 1.46 -26.62 -9.37
C ILE A 794 0.26 -26.10 -8.56
N THR A 795 0.13 -24.78 -8.46
CA THR A 795 -1.09 -24.18 -7.93
C THR A 795 -2.20 -24.17 -8.98
N LYS A 796 -3.43 -23.92 -8.55
CA LYS A 796 -4.55 -23.72 -9.46
C LYS A 796 -4.31 -22.64 -10.53
N GLY A 797 -3.72 -21.50 -10.17
CA GLY A 797 -3.37 -20.44 -11.10
C GLY A 797 -2.28 -20.88 -12.07
N ASN A 798 -1.30 -21.67 -11.61
CA ASN A 798 -0.30 -22.27 -12.53
C ASN A 798 -0.97 -23.24 -13.51
N LEU A 799 -1.91 -24.08 -13.06
CA LEU A 799 -2.66 -24.96 -13.95
C LEU A 799 -3.46 -24.16 -14.99
N ALA A 800 -4.11 -23.07 -14.61
CA ALA A 800 -4.81 -22.19 -15.56
C ALA A 800 -3.86 -21.54 -16.59
N LEU A 801 -2.65 -21.14 -16.17
CA LEU A 801 -1.61 -20.63 -17.08
C LEU A 801 -1.18 -21.73 -18.08
N LEU A 802 -0.88 -22.93 -17.58
CA LEU A 802 -0.51 -24.09 -18.40
C LEU A 802 -1.63 -24.47 -19.38
N ASP A 803 -2.88 -24.42 -18.94
CA ASP A 803 -4.07 -24.70 -19.76
C ASP A 803 -4.23 -23.68 -20.90
N ILE A 804 -4.03 -22.38 -20.61
CA ILE A 804 -3.98 -21.33 -21.65
C ILE A 804 -2.91 -21.68 -22.69
N LEU A 805 -1.69 -22.01 -22.26
CA LEU A 805 -0.59 -22.32 -23.19
C LEU A 805 -0.91 -23.56 -24.03
N ALA A 806 -1.48 -24.60 -23.43
CA ALA A 806 -1.84 -25.86 -24.11
C ALA A 806 -2.93 -25.67 -25.18
N HIS A 807 -3.84 -24.71 -25.01
CA HIS A 807 -5.01 -24.51 -25.87
C HIS A 807 -4.97 -23.24 -26.73
N ASN A 808 -3.97 -22.37 -26.54
CA ASN A 808 -3.82 -21.14 -27.31
C ASN A 808 -3.43 -21.38 -28.78
N ASN A 809 -2.66 -22.43 -29.09
CA ASN A 809 -2.15 -22.73 -30.44
C ASN A 809 -1.54 -21.50 -31.14
N TRP A 810 -0.81 -20.67 -30.38
CA TRP A 810 -0.20 -19.43 -30.85
C TRP A 810 -1.18 -18.42 -31.47
N LYS A 811 -2.49 -18.55 -31.26
CA LYS A 811 -3.52 -17.63 -31.81
C LYS A 811 -3.47 -16.27 -31.15
N ARG A 812 -3.16 -16.23 -29.85
CA ARG A 812 -2.99 -15.00 -29.08
C ARG A 812 -1.53 -14.86 -28.65
N PRO A 813 -0.87 -13.74 -28.94
CA PRO A 813 0.45 -13.46 -28.38
C PRO A 813 0.43 -13.47 -26.85
N VAL A 814 1.41 -14.11 -26.21
CA VAL A 814 1.51 -14.19 -24.74
C VAL A 814 2.68 -13.33 -24.29
N TYR A 815 2.41 -12.45 -23.33
CA TYR A 815 3.36 -11.49 -22.78
C TYR A 815 3.39 -11.53 -21.26
N PHE A 816 4.52 -11.12 -20.68
CA PHE A 816 4.70 -10.85 -19.26
C PHE A 816 5.26 -9.44 -19.10
N CYS A 817 4.74 -8.66 -18.14
CA CYS A 817 5.36 -7.39 -17.76
C CYS A 817 6.80 -7.61 -17.29
N THR A 818 7.71 -6.67 -17.58
CA THR A 818 9.11 -6.73 -17.12
C THR A 818 9.27 -6.71 -15.60
N THR A 819 8.23 -6.33 -14.86
CA THR A 819 8.16 -6.33 -13.40
C THR A 819 7.76 -7.68 -12.79
N VAL A 820 7.36 -8.65 -13.62
CA VAL A 820 7.01 -10.00 -13.14
C VAL A 820 8.27 -10.69 -12.62
N PRO A 821 8.27 -11.21 -11.38
CA PRO A 821 9.40 -11.97 -10.85
C PRO A 821 9.69 -13.21 -11.68
N SER A 822 10.97 -13.57 -11.85
CA SER A 822 11.37 -14.70 -12.72
C SER A 822 10.81 -16.06 -12.28
N ASP A 823 10.59 -16.26 -10.98
CA ASP A 823 9.95 -17.47 -10.47
C ASP A 823 8.49 -17.62 -10.93
N GLN A 824 7.86 -16.55 -11.42
CA GLN A 824 6.50 -16.55 -11.95
C GLN A 824 6.42 -16.83 -13.46
N TYR A 825 7.56 -16.89 -14.18
CA TYR A 825 7.62 -17.30 -15.58
C TYR A 825 7.48 -18.80 -15.80
N ILE A 826 7.31 -19.59 -14.72
CA ILE A 826 7.11 -21.04 -14.74
C ILE A 826 8.19 -21.83 -15.51
N GLY A 827 9.39 -21.25 -15.65
CA GLY A 827 10.54 -21.82 -16.37
C GLY A 827 10.62 -21.49 -17.87
N LEU A 828 9.75 -20.60 -18.38
CA LEU A 828 9.71 -20.21 -19.80
C LEU A 828 10.78 -19.16 -20.17
N ASP A 829 11.65 -18.78 -19.25
CA ASP A 829 12.65 -17.71 -19.37
C ASP A 829 13.47 -17.77 -20.68
N ASN A 830 13.77 -18.98 -21.16
CA ASN A 830 14.52 -19.22 -22.40
C ASN A 830 13.78 -18.88 -23.70
N TYR A 831 12.48 -18.60 -23.60
CA TYR A 831 11.61 -18.31 -24.73
C TYR A 831 10.97 -16.92 -24.63
N LEU A 832 11.39 -16.12 -23.65
CA LEU A 832 10.90 -14.76 -23.42
C LEU A 832 11.82 -13.75 -24.11
N TYR A 833 11.26 -13.03 -25.10
CA TYR A 833 11.97 -12.00 -25.86
C TYR A 833 11.40 -10.62 -25.54
N ASN A 834 12.27 -9.68 -25.17
CA ASN A 834 11.84 -8.35 -24.76
C ASN A 834 11.40 -7.49 -25.97
N GLU A 835 10.19 -6.93 -25.93
CA GLU A 835 9.63 -6.00 -26.92
C GLU A 835 9.42 -4.58 -26.37
N GLY A 836 10.00 -4.27 -25.20
CA GLY A 836 9.95 -2.98 -24.55
C GLY A 836 9.65 -3.10 -23.06
N MET A 837 8.44 -2.75 -22.64
CA MET A 837 7.98 -2.92 -21.26
C MET A 837 7.44 -4.33 -21.00
N ALA A 838 7.40 -5.21 -21.99
CA ALA A 838 6.91 -6.58 -21.84
C ALA A 838 7.79 -7.59 -22.57
N TYR A 839 7.92 -8.77 -21.99
CA TYR A 839 8.52 -9.95 -22.59
C TYR A 839 7.47 -10.74 -23.34
N ARG A 840 7.72 -11.09 -24.59
CA ARG A 840 6.88 -11.94 -25.43
C ARG A 840 7.38 -13.38 -25.42
N LEU A 841 6.47 -14.34 -25.24
CA LEU A 841 6.77 -15.75 -25.46
C LEU A 841 6.89 -16.05 -26.96
N MET A 842 8.07 -16.51 -27.40
CA MET A 842 8.35 -16.86 -28.80
C MET A 842 9.01 -18.25 -28.90
N PRO A 843 8.56 -19.11 -29.84
CA PRO A 843 9.09 -20.47 -30.00
C PRO A 843 10.39 -20.49 -30.80
N TYR A 844 11.41 -19.74 -30.38
CA TYR A 844 12.71 -19.74 -31.04
C TYR A 844 13.60 -20.87 -30.54
N LYS A 845 14.52 -21.33 -31.40
CA LYS A 845 15.56 -22.30 -31.05
C LYS A 845 16.45 -21.69 -29.98
N VAL A 846 16.49 -22.31 -28.81
CA VAL A 846 17.35 -21.89 -27.71
C VAL A 846 18.80 -22.16 -28.08
N SER A 847 19.63 -21.11 -28.12
CA SER A 847 21.07 -21.24 -28.29
C SER A 847 21.77 -21.21 -26.93
N ALA A 848 22.70 -22.12 -26.70
CA ALA A 848 23.52 -22.16 -25.48
C ALA A 848 24.47 -20.93 -25.35
N GLN A 849 24.56 -20.09 -26.39
CA GLN A 849 25.39 -18.88 -26.45
C GLN A 849 24.58 -17.58 -26.34
N GLU A 850 23.24 -17.65 -26.26
CA GLU A 850 22.40 -16.47 -26.07
C GLU A 850 22.29 -16.11 -24.58
N ASP A 851 23.00 -15.05 -24.18
CA ASP A 851 22.82 -14.36 -22.89
C ASP A 851 21.48 -13.60 -22.84
N GLU A 852 21.07 -13.09 -21.67
CA GLU A 852 19.82 -12.32 -21.50
C GLU A 852 19.77 -11.10 -22.45
N THR A 853 20.93 -10.47 -22.71
CA THR A 853 21.08 -9.37 -23.67
C THR A 853 20.87 -9.78 -25.14
N ASN A 854 20.92 -11.08 -25.46
CA ASN A 854 20.64 -11.58 -26.81
C ASN A 854 19.14 -11.96 -27.00
N ARG A 855 18.31 -11.86 -25.96
CA ARG A 855 16.86 -12.16 -26.03
C ARG A 855 16.02 -10.90 -26.18
N LEU A 856 16.47 -10.01 -27.06
CA LEU A 856 15.72 -8.81 -27.47
C LEU A 856 15.06 -9.08 -28.82
N ASN A 857 13.81 -8.68 -28.97
CA ASN A 857 13.18 -8.58 -30.27
C ASN A 857 13.38 -7.15 -30.78
N THR A 858 14.57 -6.89 -31.34
CA THR A 858 15.11 -5.55 -31.58
C THR A 858 14.20 -4.66 -32.43
N ALA A 859 13.58 -5.19 -33.48
CA ALA A 859 12.76 -4.40 -34.40
C ALA A 859 11.47 -3.83 -33.76
N PRO A 860 10.58 -4.65 -33.16
CA PRO A 860 9.41 -4.13 -32.45
C PRO A 860 9.81 -3.30 -31.23
N MET A 861 10.86 -3.69 -30.51
CA MET A 861 11.36 -2.88 -29.39
C MET A 861 11.80 -1.49 -29.83
N TYR A 862 12.54 -1.37 -30.94
CA TYR A 862 12.93 -0.08 -31.51
C TYR A 862 11.72 0.78 -31.86
N GLU A 863 10.74 0.20 -32.56
CA GLU A 863 9.51 0.91 -32.91
C GLU A 863 8.76 1.40 -31.66
N ASN A 864 8.62 0.54 -30.67
CA ASN A 864 7.90 0.86 -29.44
C ASN A 864 8.62 1.98 -28.66
N VAL A 865 9.92 1.85 -28.40
CA VAL A 865 10.71 2.81 -27.61
C VAL A 865 10.84 4.16 -28.32
N MET A 866 11.06 4.16 -29.63
CA MET A 866 11.33 5.39 -30.38
C MET A 866 10.06 6.13 -30.78
N ASN A 867 9.00 5.41 -31.15
CA ASN A 867 7.84 6.01 -31.83
C ASN A 867 6.53 5.92 -31.03
N LYS A 868 6.37 4.94 -30.12
CA LYS A 868 5.09 4.75 -29.39
C LYS A 868 5.14 5.17 -27.93
N PHE A 869 6.25 4.92 -27.24
CA PHE A 869 6.33 5.09 -25.79
C PHE A 869 6.27 6.55 -25.35
N LYS A 870 5.58 6.74 -24.23
CA LYS A 870 5.45 8.02 -23.52
C LYS A 870 6.22 7.95 -22.20
N TRP A 871 6.72 9.08 -21.72
CA TRP A 871 7.68 9.12 -20.61
C TRP A 871 7.22 10.00 -19.44
N GLY A 872 5.94 10.35 -19.37
CA GLY A 872 5.34 10.90 -18.15
C GLY A 872 5.94 12.21 -17.63
N ASN A 873 6.62 13.00 -18.48
CA ASN A 873 7.43 14.16 -18.10
C ASN A 873 8.56 13.86 -17.07
N ILE A 874 9.00 12.60 -16.96
CA ILE A 874 9.91 12.15 -15.90
C ILE A 874 11.26 12.88 -15.85
N LYS A 875 11.76 13.38 -16.99
CA LYS A 875 13.02 14.12 -17.05
C LYS A 875 12.97 15.49 -16.38
N SER A 876 11.84 16.18 -16.51
CA SER A 876 11.70 17.60 -16.14
C SER A 876 10.69 17.86 -15.03
N ALA A 877 9.95 16.84 -14.59
CA ALA A 877 9.01 16.95 -13.49
C ALA A 877 9.69 17.53 -12.24
N LYS A 878 9.03 18.52 -11.61
CA LYS A 878 9.50 19.14 -10.36
C LYS A 878 9.70 18.13 -9.24
N TYR A 879 8.82 17.13 -9.18
CA TYR A 879 8.80 16.08 -8.19
C TYR A 879 8.61 14.72 -8.85
N LEU A 880 9.36 13.72 -8.35
CA LEU A 880 9.15 12.30 -8.66
C LEU A 880 8.99 11.58 -7.33
N ASP A 881 7.91 10.81 -7.20
CA ASP A 881 7.75 9.91 -6.06
C ASP A 881 8.73 8.73 -6.15
N LEU A 882 8.93 8.04 -5.03
CA LEU A 882 9.91 6.97 -4.92
C LEU A 882 9.74 5.88 -6.00
N GLN A 883 8.50 5.48 -6.30
CA GLN A 883 8.24 4.48 -7.34
C GLN A 883 8.73 4.96 -8.71
N SER A 884 8.46 6.21 -9.09
CA SER A 884 8.97 6.80 -10.33
C SER A 884 10.50 6.85 -10.38
N GLN A 885 11.14 7.12 -9.23
CA GLN A 885 12.61 7.14 -9.13
C GLN A 885 13.21 5.73 -9.28
N ASP A 886 12.57 4.72 -8.71
CA ASP A 886 13.00 3.31 -8.82
C ASP A 886 12.83 2.77 -10.24
N ASP A 887 11.76 3.16 -10.94
CA ASP A 887 11.48 2.76 -12.32
C ASP A 887 12.51 3.32 -13.33
N LEU A 888 13.28 4.36 -12.95
CA LEU A 888 14.37 4.87 -13.79
C LEU A 888 15.40 3.79 -14.14
N SER A 889 15.66 2.83 -13.25
CA SER A 889 16.57 1.73 -13.57
C SER A 889 16.00 0.84 -14.67
N ILE A 890 14.69 0.58 -14.66
CA ILE A 890 13.99 -0.19 -15.71
C ILE A 890 14.09 0.55 -17.04
N PHE A 891 13.81 1.87 -17.06
CA PHE A 891 13.88 2.65 -18.30
C PHE A 891 15.30 2.81 -18.83
N ASN A 892 16.30 3.02 -17.96
CA ASN A 892 17.69 3.07 -18.40
C ASN A 892 18.10 1.74 -19.04
N ASN A 893 17.80 0.61 -18.40
CA ASN A 893 18.11 -0.72 -18.93
C ASN A 893 17.43 -0.94 -20.29
N LEU A 894 16.16 -0.58 -20.42
CA LEU A 894 15.42 -0.62 -21.68
C LEU A 894 16.16 0.08 -22.83
N PHE A 895 16.66 1.30 -22.62
CA PHE A 895 17.44 2.03 -23.64
C PHE A 895 18.81 1.40 -23.87
N THR A 896 19.53 0.99 -22.82
CA THR A 896 20.87 0.44 -22.96
C THR A 896 20.88 -0.90 -23.66
N ASP A 897 19.92 -1.76 -23.35
CA ASP A 897 19.82 -3.11 -23.90
C ASP A 897 19.49 -3.02 -25.40
N LEU A 898 18.53 -2.16 -25.77
CA LEU A 898 18.21 -1.89 -27.18
C LEU A 898 19.42 -1.32 -27.95
N ALA A 899 20.12 -0.34 -27.39
CA ALA A 899 21.29 0.24 -28.04
C ALA A 899 22.41 -0.79 -28.19
N ARG A 900 22.64 -1.65 -27.17
CA ARG A 900 23.64 -2.73 -27.23
C ARG A 900 23.32 -3.73 -28.32
N ALA A 901 22.07 -4.20 -28.39
CA ALA A 901 21.64 -5.13 -29.44
C ALA A 901 21.84 -4.55 -30.84
N LEU A 902 21.48 -3.29 -31.06
CA LEU A 902 21.69 -2.61 -32.34
C LEU A 902 23.18 -2.48 -32.71
N ILE A 903 24.06 -2.24 -31.73
CA ILE A 903 25.51 -2.21 -31.95
C ILE A 903 26.00 -3.59 -32.40
N LEU A 904 25.57 -4.66 -31.73
CA LEU A 904 25.94 -6.03 -32.08
C LEU A 904 25.41 -6.45 -33.47
N GLU A 905 24.26 -5.92 -33.87
CA GLU A 905 23.69 -6.06 -35.23
C GLU A 905 24.39 -5.17 -36.29
N GLY A 906 25.36 -4.34 -35.91
CA GLY A 906 26.04 -3.39 -36.80
C GLY A 906 25.22 -2.13 -37.15
N LYS A 907 24.08 -1.92 -36.51
CA LYS A 907 23.16 -0.77 -36.69
C LYS A 907 23.51 0.40 -35.77
N THR A 908 24.73 0.91 -35.92
CA THR A 908 25.31 1.93 -35.02
C THR A 908 24.59 3.28 -35.11
N VAL A 909 24.02 3.63 -36.27
CA VAL A 909 23.26 4.88 -36.47
C VAL A 909 21.96 4.85 -35.66
N GLU A 910 21.24 3.74 -35.69
CA GLU A 910 20.03 3.51 -34.92
C GLU A 910 20.34 3.46 -33.43
N ALA A 911 21.40 2.76 -33.02
CA ALA A 911 21.85 2.73 -31.63
C ALA A 911 22.16 4.13 -31.08
N LYS A 912 22.82 4.98 -31.88
CA LYS A 912 23.06 6.38 -31.50
C LYS A 912 21.76 7.17 -31.31
N LYS A 913 20.77 7.00 -32.20
CA LYS A 913 19.44 7.62 -32.04
C LYS A 913 18.74 7.17 -30.76
N VAL A 914 18.87 5.89 -30.38
CA VAL A 914 18.31 5.36 -29.12
C VAL A 914 18.95 6.05 -27.91
N MET A 915 20.27 6.21 -27.90
CA MET A 915 20.97 6.92 -26.81
C MET A 915 20.61 8.41 -26.77
N GLU A 916 20.48 9.07 -27.93
CA GLU A 916 19.98 10.46 -28.01
C GLU A 916 18.55 10.58 -27.50
N ARG A 917 17.69 9.61 -27.81
CA ARG A 917 16.31 9.58 -27.30
C ARG A 917 16.28 9.41 -25.79
N ARG A 918 17.12 8.54 -25.22
CA ARG A 918 17.29 8.42 -23.76
C ARG A 918 17.64 9.78 -23.16
N GLU A 919 18.66 10.46 -23.70
CA GLU A 919 19.07 11.79 -23.23
C GLU A 919 17.92 12.80 -23.29
N GLN A 920 17.00 12.68 -24.26
CA GLN A 920 15.84 13.58 -24.38
C GLN A 920 14.76 13.34 -23.32
N VAL A 921 14.54 12.09 -22.88
CA VAL A 921 13.34 11.72 -22.10
C VAL A 921 13.62 11.18 -20.70
N ILE A 922 14.84 10.74 -20.40
CA ILE A 922 15.23 10.21 -19.10
C ILE A 922 16.18 11.21 -18.41
N PRO A 923 16.01 11.48 -17.10
CA PRO A 923 16.93 12.32 -16.35
C PRO A 923 18.28 11.61 -16.12
N ASP A 924 19.37 12.37 -16.17
CA ASP A 924 20.70 11.88 -15.76
C ASP A 924 20.94 12.04 -14.25
N LYS A 925 19.95 12.49 -13.48
CA LYS A 925 20.06 12.62 -12.02
C LYS A 925 20.11 11.21 -11.40
N LEU A 926 21.03 11.01 -10.46
CA LEU A 926 21.13 9.78 -9.68
C LEU A 926 20.37 10.00 -8.37
N TYR A 927 19.26 9.28 -8.18
CA TYR A 927 18.40 9.43 -7.01
C TYR A 927 18.77 8.46 -5.88
N SER A 928 19.39 7.33 -6.22
CA SER A 928 19.82 6.31 -5.25
C SER A 928 20.96 5.44 -5.80
N MET A 929 21.51 4.58 -4.95
CA MET A 929 22.46 3.54 -5.38
C MET A 929 21.86 2.56 -6.38
N ARG A 930 20.53 2.40 -6.40
CA ARG A 930 19.84 1.56 -7.39
C ARG A 930 19.93 2.15 -8.79
N THR A 931 19.76 3.47 -8.93
CA THR A 931 19.89 4.14 -10.24
C THR A 931 21.32 4.05 -10.77
N LEU A 932 22.32 4.12 -9.89
CA LEU A 932 23.74 3.98 -10.23
C LEU A 932 24.03 2.66 -10.98
N MET A 933 23.35 1.56 -10.65
CA MET A 933 23.62 0.25 -11.25
C MET A 933 23.42 0.21 -12.78
N SER A 934 22.60 1.11 -13.33
CA SER A 934 22.38 1.21 -14.78
C SER A 934 23.47 2.02 -15.52
N VAL A 935 24.27 2.80 -14.80
CA VAL A 935 25.22 3.76 -15.37
C VAL A 935 26.39 3.10 -16.13
N PRO A 936 27.00 2.00 -15.66
CA PRO A 936 28.07 1.32 -16.39
C PRO A 936 27.65 0.92 -17.82
N ASN A 937 26.44 0.37 -17.99
CA ASN A 937 25.93 -0.06 -19.29
C ASN A 937 25.72 1.12 -20.25
N ILE A 938 25.27 2.28 -19.72
CA ILE A 938 25.16 3.53 -20.49
C ILE A 938 26.54 3.96 -21.00
N ILE A 939 27.55 3.95 -20.12
CA ILE A 939 28.93 4.36 -20.43
C ILE A 939 29.54 3.46 -21.50
N GLU A 940 29.40 2.15 -21.35
CA GLU A 940 29.94 1.19 -22.30
C GLU A 940 29.34 1.38 -23.69
N ASN A 941 28.02 1.53 -23.79
CA ASN A 941 27.35 1.85 -25.07
C ASN A 941 27.88 3.14 -25.70
N LEU A 942 28.10 4.20 -24.91
CA LEU A 942 28.66 5.45 -25.42
C LEU A 942 30.07 5.26 -25.99
N TYR A 943 30.93 4.46 -25.34
CA TYR A 943 32.24 4.14 -25.89
C TYR A 943 32.17 3.32 -27.18
N LEU A 944 31.32 2.28 -27.23
CA LEU A 944 31.09 1.49 -28.46
C LEU A 944 30.64 2.36 -29.63
N LEU A 945 29.88 3.42 -29.36
CA LEU A 945 29.39 4.37 -30.37
C LEU A 945 30.37 5.50 -30.71
N GLY A 946 31.55 5.52 -30.07
CA GLY A 946 32.56 6.55 -30.29
C GLY A 946 32.31 7.87 -29.55
N GLU A 947 31.27 7.95 -28.70
CA GLU A 947 30.90 9.12 -27.89
C GLU A 947 31.77 9.25 -26.63
N THR A 948 33.08 9.22 -26.81
CA THR A 948 34.10 9.10 -25.75
C THR A 948 34.02 10.25 -24.73
N GLU A 949 33.81 11.48 -25.19
CA GLU A 949 33.71 12.65 -24.29
C GLU A 949 32.50 12.55 -23.36
N LYS A 950 31.35 12.13 -23.91
CA LYS A 950 30.12 11.91 -23.13
C LYS A 950 30.28 10.78 -22.12
N ALA A 951 30.88 9.66 -22.53
CA ALA A 951 31.17 8.53 -21.65
C ALA A 951 32.08 8.97 -20.48
N ASN A 952 33.17 9.66 -20.78
CA ASN A 952 34.10 10.20 -19.76
C ASN A 952 33.42 11.18 -18.81
N ALA A 953 32.52 12.04 -19.31
CA ALA A 953 31.75 12.97 -18.48
C ALA A 953 30.79 12.23 -17.53
N GLN A 954 30.11 11.20 -18.03
CA GLN A 954 29.17 10.41 -17.22
C GLN A 954 29.88 9.60 -16.13
N ILE A 955 31.05 9.02 -16.44
CA ILE A 955 31.90 8.36 -15.43
C ILE A 955 32.23 9.33 -14.30
N ARG A 956 32.72 10.54 -14.62
CA ARG A 956 33.14 11.51 -13.61
C ARG A 956 31.97 11.97 -12.73
N LYS A 957 30.78 12.14 -13.32
CA LYS A 957 29.56 12.45 -12.58
C LYS A 957 29.16 11.32 -11.63
N ALA A 958 29.18 10.07 -12.10
CA ALA A 958 28.86 8.91 -11.28
C ALA A 958 29.88 8.67 -10.16
N ALA A 959 31.17 8.85 -10.46
CA ALA A 959 32.25 8.74 -9.48
C ALA A 959 32.16 9.83 -8.41
N ASP A 960 31.80 11.07 -8.76
CA ASP A 960 31.55 12.14 -7.79
C ASP A 960 30.35 11.83 -6.88
N PHE A 961 29.27 11.30 -7.45
CA PHE A 961 28.11 10.83 -6.68
C PHE A 961 28.52 9.74 -5.68
N VAL A 962 29.15 8.66 -6.16
CA VAL A 962 29.67 7.57 -5.32
C VAL A 962 30.57 8.10 -4.22
N ARG A 963 31.51 8.98 -4.55
CA ARG A 963 32.43 9.56 -3.59
C ARG A 963 31.67 10.29 -2.48
N LYS A 964 30.66 11.11 -2.79
CA LYS A 964 29.88 11.84 -1.79
C LYS A 964 29.06 10.90 -0.90
N GLU A 965 28.36 9.94 -1.50
CA GLU A 965 27.54 8.97 -0.79
C GLU A 965 28.37 8.06 0.14
N VAL A 966 29.45 7.47 -0.37
CA VAL A 966 30.30 6.56 0.40
C VAL A 966 31.08 7.32 1.47
N ASN A 967 31.49 8.56 1.21
CA ASN A 967 32.11 9.40 2.24
C ASN A 967 31.16 9.67 3.41
N TYR A 968 29.89 9.95 3.12
CA TYR A 968 28.88 10.12 4.16
C TYR A 968 28.69 8.83 4.97
N LEU A 969 28.55 7.68 4.30
CA LEU A 969 28.41 6.39 4.99
C LEU A 969 29.64 6.07 5.87
N ALA A 970 30.84 6.45 5.44
CA ALA A 970 32.06 6.32 6.24
C ALA A 970 32.05 7.25 7.47
N ASP A 971 31.64 8.50 7.31
CA ASP A 971 31.52 9.49 8.40
C ASP A 971 30.49 9.02 9.45
N VAL A 972 29.32 8.56 9.00
CA VAL A 972 28.29 7.99 9.86
C VAL A 972 28.81 6.75 10.57
N SER A 973 29.43 5.81 9.83
CA SER A 973 29.98 4.56 10.40
C SER A 973 31.02 4.84 11.49
N LYS A 974 31.89 5.84 11.27
CA LYS A 974 32.88 6.28 12.24
C LYS A 974 32.20 6.91 13.47
N SER A 975 31.25 7.81 13.27
CA SER A 975 30.56 8.51 14.36
C SER A 975 29.69 7.59 15.23
N LYS A 976 29.14 6.52 14.64
CA LYS A 976 28.31 5.52 15.32
C LYS A 976 29.09 4.31 15.83
N ASN A 977 30.37 4.22 15.49
CA ASN A 977 31.23 3.09 15.84
C ASN A 977 30.64 1.74 15.42
N THR A 978 30.03 1.70 14.24
CA THR A 978 29.46 0.49 13.62
C THR A 978 29.48 0.67 12.10
N LEU A 979 29.55 -0.42 11.34
CA LEU A 979 29.42 -0.35 9.88
C LEU A 979 27.98 0.05 9.52
N VAL A 980 27.82 1.11 8.73
CA VAL A 980 26.54 1.61 8.22
C VAL A 980 26.55 1.59 6.70
N GLY A 981 25.48 1.06 6.10
CA GLY A 981 25.30 1.02 4.65
C GLY A 981 26.23 0.07 3.92
N GLY A 982 26.66 -1.03 4.55
CA GLY A 982 27.60 -2.00 3.96
C GLY A 982 27.20 -2.48 2.56
N GLN A 983 25.91 -2.76 2.33
CA GLN A 983 25.38 -3.10 1.00
C GLN A 983 25.56 -1.96 -0.01
N ASN A 984 25.23 -0.72 0.37
CA ASN A 984 25.39 0.45 -0.49
C ASN A 984 26.87 0.74 -0.79
N VAL A 985 27.77 0.51 0.17
CA VAL A 985 29.22 0.61 -0.04
C VAL A 985 29.69 -0.46 -1.03
N GLN A 986 29.22 -1.70 -0.89
CA GLN A 986 29.54 -2.78 -1.83
C GLN A 986 29.04 -2.46 -3.25
N ILE A 987 27.79 -2.00 -3.37
CA ILE A 987 27.22 -1.55 -4.65
C ILE A 987 28.08 -0.45 -5.27
N ALA A 988 28.39 0.59 -4.51
CA ALA A 988 29.12 1.74 -5.01
C ALA A 988 30.56 1.41 -5.43
N LEU A 989 31.28 0.60 -4.65
CA LEU A 989 32.67 0.25 -4.93
C LEU A 989 32.81 -0.79 -6.03
N ILE A 990 32.06 -1.89 -5.96
CA ILE A 990 32.20 -3.04 -6.87
C ILE A 990 31.41 -2.82 -8.16
N TYR A 991 30.10 -2.56 -8.03
CA TYR A 991 29.22 -2.43 -9.19
C TYR A 991 29.22 -1.02 -9.80
N GLY A 992 29.73 -0.03 -9.06
CA GLY A 992 29.95 1.33 -9.54
C GLY A 992 31.38 1.55 -10.04
N LEU A 993 32.31 1.85 -9.13
CA LEU A 993 33.67 2.30 -9.48
C LEU A 993 34.51 1.24 -10.20
N ASP A 994 34.59 0.01 -9.67
CA ASP A 994 35.42 -1.04 -10.27
C ASP A 994 34.87 -1.48 -11.64
N HIS A 995 33.54 -1.57 -11.77
CA HIS A 995 32.91 -1.88 -13.06
C HIS A 995 33.18 -0.78 -14.10
N MET A 996 32.98 0.51 -13.76
CA MET A 996 33.31 1.61 -14.66
C MET A 996 34.81 1.68 -14.98
N LYS A 997 35.68 1.27 -14.05
CA LYS A 997 37.13 1.22 -14.26
C LYS A 997 37.47 0.19 -15.33
N LYS A 998 36.95 -1.03 -15.22
CA LYS A 998 37.16 -2.09 -16.21
C LYS A 998 36.73 -1.66 -17.61
N ILE A 999 35.55 -1.03 -17.72
CA ILE A 999 35.06 -0.47 -18.98
C ILE A 999 36.02 0.60 -19.52
N ALA A 1000 36.50 1.52 -18.67
CA ALA A 1000 37.46 2.54 -19.09
C ALA A 1000 38.81 1.94 -19.56
N GLU A 1001 39.29 0.86 -18.93
CA GLU A 1001 40.50 0.14 -19.33
C GLU A 1001 40.33 -0.56 -20.69
N GLU A 1002 39.22 -1.27 -20.89
CA GLU A 1002 38.86 -1.94 -22.15
C GLU A 1002 38.80 -0.94 -23.32
N HIS A 1003 38.30 0.27 -23.07
CA HIS A 1003 38.24 1.36 -24.06
C HIS A 1003 39.47 2.30 -24.05
N LYS A 1004 40.58 1.87 -23.45
CA LYS A 1004 41.89 2.57 -23.45
C LYS A 1004 41.87 3.97 -22.83
N GLN A 1005 40.90 4.27 -21.96
CA GLN A 1005 40.81 5.52 -21.19
C GLN A 1005 41.64 5.44 -19.91
N THR A 1006 42.95 5.20 -20.04
CA THR A 1006 43.87 4.90 -18.91
C THR A 1006 43.89 5.98 -17.82
N LYS A 1007 43.76 7.26 -18.20
CA LYS A 1007 43.68 8.36 -17.24
C LYS A 1007 42.42 8.28 -16.36
N ILE A 1008 41.27 7.97 -16.97
CA ILE A 1008 40.00 7.83 -16.25
C ILE A 1008 40.01 6.58 -15.37
N ALA A 1009 40.51 5.46 -15.88
CA ALA A 1009 40.67 4.24 -15.09
C ALA A 1009 41.53 4.47 -13.85
N LYS A 1010 42.64 5.22 -13.98
CA LYS A 1010 43.47 5.61 -12.85
C LYS A 1010 42.72 6.53 -11.86
N GLU A 1011 41.99 7.54 -12.34
CA GLU A 1011 41.16 8.41 -11.50
C GLU A 1011 40.12 7.59 -10.67
N LEU A 1012 39.54 6.56 -11.28
CA LEU A 1012 38.61 5.64 -10.61
C LEU A 1012 39.28 4.72 -9.60
N ASP A 1013 40.45 4.14 -9.91
CA ASP A 1013 41.19 3.29 -8.96
C ASP A 1013 41.66 4.09 -7.74
N ASP A 1014 42.17 5.31 -7.97
CA ASP A 1014 42.58 6.22 -6.90
C ASP A 1014 41.38 6.57 -6.00
N THR A 1015 40.20 6.81 -6.59
CA THR A 1015 38.97 7.08 -5.84
C THR A 1015 38.49 5.83 -5.07
N PHE A 1016 38.52 4.66 -5.70
CA PHE A 1016 38.16 3.39 -5.07
C PHE A 1016 39.05 3.12 -3.85
N GLY A 1017 40.38 3.24 -4.02
CA GLY A 1017 41.33 3.03 -2.95
C GLY A 1017 41.10 4.00 -1.79
N ALA A 1018 40.98 5.29 -2.09
CA ALA A 1018 40.72 6.32 -1.08
C ALA A 1018 39.43 6.07 -0.28
N LEU A 1019 38.36 5.59 -0.92
CA LEU A 1019 37.09 5.27 -0.25
C LEU A 1019 37.17 3.96 0.54
N TYR A 1020 37.79 2.91 -0.02
CA TYR A 1020 37.96 1.62 0.64
C TYR A 1020 38.76 1.77 1.94
N ASP A 1021 39.83 2.56 1.93
CA ASP A 1021 40.69 2.80 3.09
C ASP A 1021 39.93 3.41 4.27
N ARG A 1022 38.85 4.17 4.01
CA ARG A 1022 37.97 4.71 5.05
C ARG A 1022 37.20 3.65 5.83
N PHE A 1023 37.04 2.46 5.25
CA PHE A 1023 36.39 1.30 5.86
C PHE A 1023 37.36 0.18 6.22
N SER A 1024 38.67 0.40 6.14
CA SER A 1024 39.72 -0.59 6.45
C SER A 1024 39.57 -1.24 7.83
N GLN A 1025 39.03 -0.51 8.82
CA GLN A 1025 38.73 -1.05 10.16
C GLN A 1025 37.63 -2.13 10.17
N TYR A 1026 36.75 -2.16 9.16
CA TYR A 1026 35.63 -3.09 9.04
C TYR A 1026 35.87 -4.20 8.01
N PHE A 1027 36.52 -3.86 6.89
CA PHE A 1027 36.74 -4.79 5.78
C PHE A 1027 38.17 -5.37 5.73
N GLY A 1028 39.09 -4.88 6.56
CA GLY A 1028 40.51 -5.22 6.48
C GLY A 1028 41.24 -4.47 5.36
N PRO A 1029 42.54 -4.75 5.15
CA PRO A 1029 43.32 -4.12 4.10
C PRO A 1029 42.80 -4.48 2.70
N ARG A 1030 43.04 -3.61 1.71
CA ARG A 1030 42.64 -3.83 0.31
C ARG A 1030 43.25 -5.16 -0.20
N PRO A 1031 42.47 -6.06 -0.81
CA PRO A 1031 43.02 -7.22 -1.52
C PRO A 1031 43.98 -6.71 -2.61
N GLN A 1032 45.21 -7.25 -2.64
CA GLN A 1032 46.26 -6.84 -3.58
C GLN A 1032 45.92 -7.20 -5.02
#